data_AF-A0A1V6FGF4-F1
#
_entry.id   AF-A0A1V6FGF4-F1
#
_cell.length_a   1.000
_cell.length_b   1.000
_cell.length_c   1.000
_cell.angle_alpha   90.00
_cell.angle_beta   90.00
_cell.angle_gamma   90.00
#
_symmetry.space_group_name_H-M   'P 1'
#
loop_
_entity.id
_entity.type
_entity.pdbx_description
1 polymer ?
#
loop_
_entity_poly.entity_id
_entity_poly.type
_entity_poly.pdbx_seq_one_letter_code
_entity_poly.pdbx_strand_id
1 'polypeptide(L)'
;MHKISNKKFVLVALILFIVSISLVFSGCSPSQNSFDVQLLKENSESEGMFNYESLTEMDNDWDFQTDGANSSTFSTGPNGLTINTTSSGYGLVSQKVLLKSFSYFKVEYDFNITQMSSFDENSSYHPGLFVGFLEDPLFNVTGDKKAQETFVQQNGKRVFYIKTSGSREYNISINLGTEQYPVKAIATISNLTLVRVSEAVAVEGSNNGFDIFELRPSIFGQSRQSNSTFVLLGGIGTLLLAYIFYVIRSRDMAYSNIQSPNKFYNKIKKSRFVAPTIVILCAFFARLVIILVESLIAGSSRITETYFGYFLENLSAQGTWIAKYGTPYFYQYNSNIFFPIPLYLSALSGLIGQGLYSINGVDASTVAFSVVTINKIFAIIFDLVSVYFIYKLVDKFQGKTAATIMAIFWGLLPILFSMSAGWGAIESLSTMLIIITFYFILSKKYLPSVTAFFLACMTSPFVVYLAPMVLLYTVFLIVESIKNKKWKSLLTPGLTILFSFILFYLITLPFNIVQIGEGDTFVAFDKYIDILKGPDLYSINAFNFQAMLKNNFVEVTVQSKVVDIIFIVFILIVFAFVYFKTRNRLNLTILSSGLIATIWTFSNNMRPETLILSLPLLFMVAVILKEVRLYIVFALYSAFVFTNNSYVYLIAGYDSNGVAQISYSNNAILYVFGAFSLVLIVIYIIVAYDVIVNKKVVLQKPINTKYGVYISRISKNILISFSNFYKISLAWLKELSFAIKDDILESKAKRIEKKKDSIRDKDSYNEKEENIAEEEEKQPDDDN
;
A
#
# COMPACT_ATOMS: atom_id res chain seq x y z
N MET A 1 34.54 1.27 20.66
CA MET A 1 33.36 2.10 20.32
C MET A 1 32.41 2.17 21.50
N HIS A 2 32.62 3.18 22.34
CA HIS A 2 32.00 3.37 23.64
C HIS A 2 30.77 4.28 23.54
N LYS A 3 29.70 3.95 24.28
CA LYS A 3 28.74 4.90 24.88
C LYS A 3 28.13 5.97 23.93
N ILE A 4 27.70 5.59 22.73
CA ILE A 4 26.61 6.36 22.10
C ILE A 4 25.37 6.06 22.93
N SER A 5 24.97 7.01 23.79
CA SER A 5 23.75 6.91 24.60
C SER A 5 22.57 6.52 23.71
N ASN A 6 21.99 5.33 23.94
CA ASN A 6 20.85 4.77 23.20
C ASN A 6 19.67 5.75 23.02
N LYS A 7 19.60 6.83 23.82
CA LYS A 7 18.62 7.91 23.68
C LYS A 7 18.88 8.84 22.48
N LYS A 8 20.14 9.11 22.14
CA LYS A 8 20.51 9.98 21.01
C LYS A 8 20.18 9.31 19.67
N PHE A 9 20.43 8.02 19.54
CA PHE A 9 20.16 7.27 18.31
C PHE A 9 18.66 7.16 17.99
N VAL A 10 17.84 6.85 19.00
CA VAL A 10 16.37 6.78 18.84
C VAL A 10 15.75 8.15 18.54
N LEU A 11 16.28 9.21 19.17
CA LEU A 11 15.87 10.58 18.87
C LEU A 11 16.23 10.97 17.42
N VAL A 12 17.42 10.59 16.94
CA VAL A 12 17.83 10.80 15.55
C VAL A 12 16.89 10.07 14.59
N ALA A 13 16.54 8.81 14.84
CA ALA A 13 15.61 8.07 13.99
C ALA A 13 14.20 8.71 13.95
N LEU A 14 13.69 9.19 15.09
CA LEU A 14 12.42 9.89 15.14
C LEU A 14 12.45 11.23 14.38
N ILE A 15 13.54 12.00 14.53
CA ILE A 15 13.72 13.24 13.78
C ILE A 15 13.84 12.95 12.29
N LEU A 16 14.64 11.97 11.88
CA LEU A 16 14.77 11.55 10.49
C LEU A 16 13.42 11.13 9.91
N PHE A 17 12.61 10.37 10.64
CA PHE A 17 11.27 10.00 10.18
C PHE A 17 10.37 11.21 9.92
N ILE A 18 10.31 12.15 10.89
CA ILE A 18 9.49 13.35 10.78
C ILE A 18 9.99 14.24 9.63
N VAL A 19 11.30 14.40 9.50
CA VAL A 19 11.93 15.18 8.42
C VAL A 19 11.68 14.50 7.07
N SER A 20 11.83 13.20 6.95
CA SER A 20 11.54 12.43 5.73
C SER A 20 10.08 12.56 5.31
N ILE A 21 9.14 12.38 6.25
CA ILE A 21 7.71 12.63 6.00
C ILE A 21 7.52 14.07 5.51
N SER A 22 8.08 15.06 6.20
CA SER A 22 7.86 16.46 5.85
C SER A 22 8.45 16.78 4.47
N LEU A 23 9.68 16.37 4.18
CA LEU A 23 10.37 16.69 2.92
C LEU A 23 9.73 15.98 1.71
N VAL A 24 9.34 14.71 1.85
CA VAL A 24 8.79 13.92 0.74
C VAL A 24 7.36 14.34 0.41
N PHE A 25 6.54 14.67 1.41
CA PHE A 25 5.17 15.15 1.20
C PHE A 25 5.06 16.67 0.97
N SER A 26 6.15 17.43 1.11
CA SER A 26 6.22 18.86 0.74
C SER A 26 6.73 19.09 -0.69
N GLY A 27 7.02 18.02 -1.46
CA GLY A 27 7.49 18.11 -2.84
C GLY A 27 6.48 18.78 -3.75
N CYS A 28 6.94 19.81 -4.48
CA CYS A 28 6.20 20.73 -5.33
C CYS A 28 5.01 20.10 -6.09
N SER A 29 3.84 20.73 -5.94
CA SER A 29 2.80 20.67 -6.97
C SER A 29 3.44 21.15 -8.28
N PRO A 30 3.44 20.35 -9.37
CA PRO A 30 3.66 20.90 -10.68
C PRO A 30 2.64 22.04 -10.88
N SER A 31 3.10 23.12 -11.48
CA SER A 31 2.32 24.32 -11.77
C SER A 31 0.93 23.95 -12.29
N GLN A 32 -0.09 24.46 -11.59
CA GLN A 32 -1.49 24.19 -11.89
C GLN A 32 -1.80 24.58 -13.35
N ASN A 33 -2.43 23.67 -14.09
CA ASN A 33 -2.89 23.85 -15.47
C ASN A 33 -3.47 25.26 -15.65
N SER A 34 -2.75 26.13 -16.36
CA SER A 34 -3.22 27.44 -16.77
C SER A 34 -4.44 27.27 -17.68
N PHE A 35 -5.34 28.25 -17.65
CA PHE A 35 -6.49 28.25 -18.57
C PHE A 35 -5.99 28.37 -20.01
N ASP A 36 -6.71 27.73 -20.93
CA ASP A 36 -6.51 27.84 -22.38
C ASP A 36 -5.12 27.40 -22.90
N VAL A 37 -4.43 26.56 -22.14
CA VAL A 37 -3.19 25.89 -22.59
C VAL A 37 -3.49 24.46 -22.98
N GLN A 38 -2.98 24.04 -24.14
CA GLN A 38 -3.06 22.68 -24.65
C GLN A 38 -2.33 21.71 -23.70
N LEU A 39 -3.01 20.64 -23.29
CA LEU A 39 -2.49 19.67 -22.32
C LEU A 39 -2.00 18.37 -22.94
N LEU A 40 -2.26 18.17 -24.23
CA LEU A 40 -1.77 17.01 -24.98
C LEU A 40 -0.36 17.28 -25.48
N LYS A 41 0.43 16.21 -25.58
CA LYS A 41 1.77 16.32 -26.17
C LYS A 41 1.69 16.20 -27.69
N GLU A 42 2.47 17.05 -28.35
CA GLU A 42 2.66 17.11 -29.80
C GLU A 42 4.16 17.17 -30.12
N ASN A 43 4.52 16.84 -31.36
CA ASN A 43 5.91 16.94 -31.82
C ASN A 43 6.36 18.41 -31.83
N SER A 44 7.50 18.70 -31.23
CA SER A 44 7.99 20.06 -30.93
C SER A 44 8.35 20.90 -32.15
N GLU A 45 8.38 20.34 -33.36
CA GLU A 45 8.87 21.01 -34.56
C GLU A 45 7.79 21.48 -35.53
N SER A 46 6.50 21.22 -35.25
CA SER A 46 5.41 21.53 -36.18
C SER A 46 4.08 21.85 -35.52
N GLU A 47 3.38 22.89 -36.00
CA GLU A 47 2.03 23.23 -35.53
C GLU A 47 1.01 22.19 -36.03
N GLY A 48 0.40 21.44 -35.10
CA GLY A 48 -0.68 20.50 -35.41
C GLY A 48 -0.60 19.20 -34.62
N MET A 49 -1.71 18.85 -33.96
CA MET A 49 -1.83 17.59 -33.20
C MET A 49 -1.78 16.36 -34.12
N PHE A 50 -0.97 15.38 -33.73
CA PHE A 50 -0.62 14.16 -34.50
C PHE A 50 0.38 14.33 -35.64
N ASN A 51 1.14 15.42 -35.69
CA ASN A 51 2.20 15.58 -36.67
C ASN A 51 3.50 14.88 -36.25
N TYR A 52 3.54 13.55 -36.42
CA TYR A 52 4.71 12.71 -36.16
C TYR A 52 5.28 12.20 -37.48
N GLU A 53 6.60 12.08 -37.60
CA GLU A 53 7.25 11.56 -38.82
C GLU A 53 7.03 10.04 -38.98
N SER A 54 6.79 9.34 -37.86
CA SER A 54 6.52 7.91 -37.85
C SER A 54 5.69 7.49 -36.63
N LEU A 55 5.06 6.30 -36.72
CA LEU A 55 4.37 5.69 -35.57
C LEU A 55 5.32 5.43 -34.39
N THR A 56 6.60 5.15 -34.65
CA THR A 56 7.61 4.91 -33.61
C THR A 56 7.93 6.18 -32.83
N GLU A 57 7.86 7.34 -33.47
CA GLU A 57 8.01 8.62 -32.78
C GLU A 57 6.79 8.91 -31.90
N MET A 58 5.59 8.66 -32.44
CA MET A 58 4.33 8.83 -31.73
C MET A 58 4.19 7.89 -30.52
N ASP A 59 4.80 6.70 -30.55
CA ASP A 59 4.84 5.72 -29.45
C ASP A 59 5.54 6.25 -28.19
N ASN A 60 6.33 7.33 -28.28
CA ASN A 60 6.90 7.99 -27.10
C ASN A 60 5.86 8.78 -26.29
N ASP A 61 4.76 9.18 -26.93
CA ASP A 61 3.76 10.08 -26.37
C ASP A 61 2.34 9.51 -26.34
N TRP A 62 2.07 8.48 -27.12
CA TRP A 62 0.77 7.81 -27.24
C TRP A 62 0.94 6.29 -27.22
N ASP A 63 0.14 5.61 -26.40
CA ASP A 63 0.07 4.15 -26.30
C ASP A 63 -0.97 3.61 -27.31
N PHE A 64 -0.61 2.53 -28.04
CA PHE A 64 -1.47 1.91 -29.05
C PHE A 64 -1.97 0.52 -28.62
N GLN A 65 -3.23 0.20 -28.91
CA GLN A 65 -3.83 -1.14 -28.68
C GLN A 65 -4.72 -1.56 -29.85
N THR A 66 -4.56 -2.79 -30.34
CA THR A 66 -5.31 -3.38 -31.46
C THR A 66 -5.09 -4.90 -31.51
N ASP A 67 -5.96 -5.67 -32.17
CA ASP A 67 -5.85 -7.14 -32.36
C ASP A 67 -4.95 -7.53 -33.56
N GLY A 68 -4.00 -6.67 -33.93
CA GLY A 68 -3.16 -6.81 -35.13
C GLY A 68 -1.83 -6.06 -35.04
N ALA A 69 -1.09 -5.97 -36.14
CA ALA A 69 0.14 -5.18 -36.17
C ALA A 69 -0.20 -3.68 -36.18
N ASN A 70 0.44 -2.89 -35.31
CA ASN A 70 0.20 -1.44 -35.20
C ASN A 70 0.33 -0.72 -36.56
N SER A 71 1.29 -1.12 -37.41
CA SER A 71 1.52 -0.55 -38.73
C SER A 71 0.40 -0.83 -39.75
N SER A 72 -0.50 -1.78 -39.47
CA SER A 72 -1.67 -2.08 -40.30
C SER A 72 -2.93 -1.37 -39.83
N THR A 73 -3.03 -1.06 -38.53
CA THR A 73 -4.19 -0.40 -37.92
C THR A 73 -4.02 1.12 -37.86
N PHE A 74 -2.81 1.62 -37.59
CA PHE A 74 -2.56 3.04 -37.35
C PHE A 74 -1.65 3.61 -38.43
N SER A 75 -1.89 4.87 -38.80
CA SER A 75 -0.97 5.66 -39.61
C SER A 75 -1.05 7.13 -39.20
N THR A 76 0.07 7.83 -39.25
CA THR A 76 0.19 9.26 -38.92
C THR A 76 0.71 10.01 -40.15
N GLY A 77 0.33 11.27 -40.29
CA GLY A 77 0.78 12.14 -41.36
C GLY A 77 0.20 13.55 -41.26
N PRO A 78 0.38 14.39 -42.30
CA PRO A 78 -0.03 15.80 -42.27
C PRO A 78 -1.53 16.04 -42.03
N ASN A 79 -2.35 15.02 -42.28
CA ASN A 79 -3.80 15.06 -42.14
C ASN A 79 -4.30 14.50 -40.80
N GLY A 80 -3.40 14.18 -39.87
CA GLY A 80 -3.71 13.67 -38.54
C GLY A 80 -3.48 12.16 -38.36
N LEU A 81 -4.14 11.57 -37.36
CA LEU A 81 -4.08 10.14 -37.04
C LEU A 81 -5.20 9.40 -37.78
N THR A 82 -4.84 8.44 -38.65
CA THR A 82 -5.77 7.53 -39.30
C THR A 82 -5.76 6.16 -38.61
N ILE A 83 -6.95 5.69 -38.24
CA ILE A 83 -7.21 4.37 -37.67
C ILE A 83 -8.02 3.55 -38.70
N ASN A 84 -7.49 2.40 -39.11
CA ASN A 84 -8.09 1.46 -40.04
C ASN A 84 -8.32 0.12 -39.35
N THR A 85 -9.57 -0.19 -39.05
CA THR A 85 -9.96 -1.40 -38.31
C THR A 85 -10.54 -2.49 -39.21
N THR A 86 -10.43 -2.35 -40.53
CA THR A 86 -11.02 -3.31 -41.49
C THR A 86 -10.53 -4.74 -41.30
N SER A 87 -9.28 -4.93 -40.86
CA SER A 87 -8.69 -6.23 -40.55
C SER A 87 -8.59 -6.55 -39.06
N SER A 88 -8.40 -5.54 -38.20
CA SER A 88 -8.12 -5.71 -36.77
C SER A 88 -9.35 -5.62 -35.86
N GLY A 89 -10.50 -5.17 -36.37
CA GLY A 89 -11.74 -5.03 -35.61
C GLY A 89 -11.78 -3.83 -34.67
N TYR A 90 -10.67 -3.43 -34.06
CA TYR A 90 -10.60 -2.20 -33.27
C TYR A 90 -9.21 -1.57 -33.28
N GLY A 91 -9.16 -0.28 -33.01
CA GLY A 91 -7.94 0.48 -32.80
C GLY A 91 -8.13 1.53 -31.72
N LEU A 92 -7.28 1.49 -30.71
CA LEU A 92 -7.27 2.41 -29.59
C LEU A 92 -5.90 3.08 -29.50
N VAL A 93 -5.91 4.40 -29.34
CA VAL A 93 -4.73 5.21 -29.09
C VAL A 93 -4.98 6.08 -27.86
N SER A 94 -4.09 6.05 -26.87
CA SER A 94 -4.28 6.78 -25.62
C SER A 94 -3.07 7.58 -25.17
N GLN A 95 -3.30 8.71 -24.51
CA GLN A 95 -2.24 9.52 -23.91
C GLN A 95 -2.57 9.85 -22.46
N LYS A 96 -1.59 9.67 -21.58
CA LYS A 96 -1.70 10.07 -20.18
C LYS A 96 -1.64 11.59 -20.03
N VAL A 97 -2.65 12.15 -19.39
CA VAL A 97 -2.77 13.59 -19.12
C VAL A 97 -2.98 13.86 -17.63
N LEU A 98 -2.38 14.97 -17.16
CA LEU A 98 -2.55 15.44 -15.79
C LEU A 98 -3.59 16.55 -15.75
N LEU A 99 -4.79 16.26 -15.26
CA LEU A 99 -5.89 17.20 -15.18
C LEU A 99 -6.10 17.69 -13.74
N LYS A 100 -6.29 19.01 -13.58
CA LYS A 100 -6.69 19.59 -12.30
C LYS A 100 -8.05 19.01 -11.87
N SER A 101 -8.12 18.50 -10.65
CA SER A 101 -9.35 17.95 -10.06
C SER A 101 -10.48 18.98 -9.98
N PHE A 102 -11.73 18.52 -10.05
CA PHE A 102 -12.94 19.35 -9.95
C PHE A 102 -12.95 20.58 -10.88
N SER A 103 -12.33 20.46 -12.05
CA SER A 103 -12.20 21.54 -13.02
C SER A 103 -12.85 21.15 -14.34
N TYR A 104 -13.20 22.18 -15.11
CA TYR A 104 -13.79 22.01 -16.43
C TYR A 104 -12.71 22.03 -17.49
N PHE A 105 -12.81 21.15 -18.47
CA PHE A 105 -11.96 21.12 -19.64
C PHE A 105 -12.84 21.02 -20.88
N LYS A 106 -12.34 21.57 -21.97
CA LYS A 106 -12.94 21.48 -23.30
C LYS A 106 -12.11 20.50 -24.12
N VAL A 107 -12.79 19.57 -24.76
CA VAL A 107 -12.24 18.68 -25.78
C VAL A 107 -12.85 19.05 -27.11
N GLU A 108 -12.00 19.22 -28.12
CA GLU A 108 -12.42 19.56 -29.48
C GLU A 108 -11.55 18.79 -30.46
N TYR A 109 -12.16 18.20 -31.49
CA TYR A 109 -11.44 17.49 -32.55
C TYR A 109 -12.22 17.53 -33.87
N ASP A 110 -11.47 17.47 -34.96
CA ASP A 110 -11.98 17.32 -36.31
C ASP A 110 -11.82 15.86 -36.75
N PHE A 111 -12.79 15.32 -37.49
CA PHE A 111 -12.79 13.93 -37.91
C PHE A 111 -13.31 13.72 -39.34
N ASN A 112 -12.82 12.65 -39.96
CA ASN A 112 -13.31 12.16 -41.24
C ASN A 112 -13.43 10.63 -41.21
N ILE A 113 -14.65 10.12 -41.37
CA ILE A 113 -14.96 8.69 -41.42
C ILE A 113 -15.32 8.35 -42.85
N THR A 114 -14.51 7.54 -43.52
CA THR A 114 -14.69 7.16 -44.93
C THR A 114 -15.42 5.83 -45.09
N GLN A 115 -15.31 4.94 -44.10
CA GLN A 115 -15.96 3.64 -44.08
C GLN A 115 -16.42 3.31 -42.66
N MET A 116 -17.62 2.74 -42.53
CA MET A 116 -18.16 2.26 -41.26
C MET A 116 -19.15 1.13 -41.51
N SER A 117 -18.89 -0.05 -40.98
CA SER A 117 -19.83 -1.17 -40.93
C SER A 117 -19.57 -2.04 -39.69
N SER A 118 -20.52 -2.89 -39.33
CA SER A 118 -20.30 -3.90 -38.29
C SER A 118 -19.18 -4.85 -38.71
N PHE A 119 -18.37 -5.30 -37.73
CA PHE A 119 -17.35 -6.31 -37.98
C PHE A 119 -17.96 -7.70 -38.09
N ASP A 120 -18.91 -8.00 -37.20
CA ASP A 120 -19.75 -9.19 -37.20
C ASP A 120 -21.17 -8.88 -37.70
N GLU A 121 -21.66 -9.68 -38.65
CA GLU A 121 -22.97 -9.49 -39.30
C GLU A 121 -24.17 -9.63 -38.34
N ASN A 122 -23.96 -10.20 -37.15
CA ASN A 122 -24.99 -10.43 -36.13
C ASN A 122 -25.01 -9.39 -34.99
N SER A 123 -24.13 -8.38 -34.99
CA SER A 123 -24.09 -7.37 -33.92
C SER A 123 -25.01 -6.18 -34.20
N SER A 124 -25.96 -5.94 -33.30
CA SER A 124 -26.88 -4.79 -33.36
C SER A 124 -26.24 -3.47 -32.88
N TYR A 125 -25.03 -3.52 -32.32
CA TYR A 125 -24.36 -2.36 -31.72
C TYR A 125 -22.91 -2.23 -32.22
N HIS A 126 -22.56 -1.05 -32.70
CA HIS A 126 -21.20 -0.71 -33.11
C HIS A 126 -20.82 0.69 -32.58
N PRO A 127 -19.75 0.81 -31.77
CA PRO A 127 -19.42 2.08 -31.13
C PRO A 127 -18.82 3.12 -32.10
N GLY A 128 -18.39 2.73 -33.30
CA GLY A 128 -17.83 3.68 -34.27
C GLY A 128 -16.61 4.42 -33.75
N LEU A 129 -16.45 5.70 -34.11
CA LEU A 129 -15.36 6.56 -33.64
C LEU A 129 -15.79 7.29 -32.36
N PHE A 130 -14.98 7.28 -31.32
CA PHE A 130 -15.23 8.11 -30.14
C PHE A 130 -13.95 8.53 -29.44
N VAL A 131 -13.96 9.76 -28.91
CA VAL A 131 -12.90 10.29 -28.05
C VAL A 131 -13.43 10.31 -26.62
N GLY A 132 -12.73 9.63 -25.73
CA GLY A 132 -13.15 9.44 -24.35
C GLY A 132 -11.95 9.31 -23.42
N PHE A 133 -12.18 8.64 -22.30
CA PHE A 133 -11.13 8.37 -21.31
C PHE A 133 -11.19 6.90 -20.91
N LEU A 134 -10.04 6.25 -20.79
CA LEU A 134 -9.98 4.83 -20.41
C LEU A 134 -10.55 4.57 -19.02
N GLU A 135 -10.52 5.57 -18.14
CA GLU A 135 -11.08 5.50 -16.80
C GLU A 135 -12.60 5.42 -16.77
N ASP A 136 -13.28 5.78 -17.86
CA ASP A 136 -14.73 5.66 -18.01
C ASP A 136 -15.03 4.94 -19.34
N PRO A 137 -14.93 3.61 -19.38
CA PRO A 137 -15.11 2.83 -20.60
C PRO A 137 -16.55 2.90 -21.15
N LEU A 138 -17.51 3.33 -20.33
CA LEU A 138 -18.88 3.54 -20.77
C LEU A 138 -19.11 4.94 -21.33
N PHE A 139 -18.22 5.89 -21.03
CA PHE A 139 -18.28 7.33 -21.34
C PHE A 139 -19.73 7.80 -21.41
N ASN A 140 -20.47 7.52 -20.34
CA ASN A 140 -21.93 7.49 -20.37
C ASN A 140 -22.48 8.61 -19.51
N VAL A 141 -23.32 9.43 -20.10
CA VAL A 141 -24.20 10.32 -19.36
C VAL A 141 -25.23 9.46 -18.62
N THR A 142 -25.60 9.85 -17.41
CA THR A 142 -26.93 9.53 -16.89
C THR A 142 -27.98 10.12 -17.86
N GLY A 143 -28.38 9.38 -18.90
CA GLY A 143 -29.35 9.82 -19.92
C GLY A 143 -28.89 9.79 -21.39
N ASP A 144 -28.25 8.71 -21.87
CA ASP A 144 -28.08 8.34 -23.30
C ASP A 144 -27.28 9.27 -24.24
N LYS A 145 -26.50 10.24 -23.74
CA LYS A 145 -25.62 11.08 -24.58
C LYS A 145 -24.15 10.65 -24.50
N LYS A 146 -23.47 10.52 -25.65
CA LYS A 146 -22.05 10.13 -25.77
C LYS A 146 -21.35 10.92 -26.89
N ALA A 147 -20.05 11.21 -26.74
CA ALA A 147 -19.22 11.79 -27.80
C ALA A 147 -18.77 10.70 -28.79
N GLN A 148 -19.69 10.28 -29.66
CA GLN A 148 -19.55 9.09 -30.48
C GLN A 148 -20.10 9.32 -31.89
N GLU A 149 -19.34 8.93 -32.90
CA GLU A 149 -19.68 9.00 -34.33
C GLU A 149 -19.90 7.58 -34.88
N THR A 150 -21.15 7.27 -35.21
CA THR A 150 -21.56 5.93 -35.68
C THR A 150 -21.82 5.85 -37.17
N PHE A 151 -21.66 6.94 -37.90
CA PHE A 151 -21.99 7.04 -39.31
C PHE A 151 -20.82 7.61 -40.11
N VAL A 152 -20.78 7.29 -41.41
CA VAL A 152 -19.85 7.87 -42.36
C VAL A 152 -20.12 9.37 -42.46
N GLN A 153 -19.10 10.18 -42.18
CA GLN A 153 -19.18 11.63 -42.21
C GLN A 153 -17.82 12.21 -42.55
N GLN A 154 -17.80 13.11 -43.53
CA GLN A 154 -16.61 13.85 -43.93
C GLN A 154 -16.64 15.26 -43.31
N ASN A 155 -15.46 15.77 -42.94
CA ASN A 155 -15.29 17.10 -42.33
C ASN A 155 -16.17 17.32 -41.10
N GLY A 156 -16.28 16.30 -40.25
CA GLY A 156 -16.98 16.38 -38.99
C GLY A 156 -16.15 17.15 -37.96
N LYS A 157 -16.84 17.82 -37.03
CA LYS A 157 -16.23 18.51 -35.89
C LYS A 157 -17.03 18.20 -34.63
N ARG A 158 -16.34 17.81 -33.56
CA ARG A 158 -16.96 17.53 -32.26
C ARG A 158 -16.35 18.44 -31.21
N VAL A 159 -17.23 18.99 -30.36
CA VAL A 159 -16.85 19.76 -29.17
C VAL A 159 -17.67 19.22 -28.00
N PHE A 160 -16.98 18.98 -26.89
CA PHE A 160 -17.62 18.68 -25.62
C PHE A 160 -16.79 19.16 -24.44
N TYR A 161 -17.43 19.22 -23.29
CA TYR A 161 -16.80 19.60 -22.05
C TYR A 161 -16.73 18.40 -21.13
N ILE A 162 -15.72 18.39 -20.27
CA ILE A 162 -15.57 17.41 -19.21
C ILE A 162 -15.40 18.13 -17.89
N LYS A 163 -16.03 17.60 -16.85
CA LYS A 163 -15.78 17.94 -15.46
C LYS A 163 -14.96 16.83 -14.85
N THR A 164 -13.75 17.14 -14.43
CA THR A 164 -12.92 16.16 -13.73
C THR A 164 -13.46 15.91 -12.33
N SER A 165 -13.30 14.68 -11.87
CA SER A 165 -13.61 14.27 -10.50
C SER A 165 -12.42 14.51 -9.58
N GLY A 166 -12.25 13.62 -8.61
CA GLY A 166 -11.17 13.69 -7.64
C GLY A 166 -9.79 13.40 -8.19
N SER A 167 -9.69 12.58 -9.23
CA SER A 167 -8.41 12.11 -9.76
C SER A 167 -7.64 13.23 -10.48
N ARG A 168 -6.34 13.02 -10.67
CA ARG A 168 -5.45 13.95 -11.39
C ARG A 168 -4.83 13.35 -12.63
N GLU A 169 -4.79 12.03 -12.73
CA GLU A 169 -4.25 11.32 -13.89
C GLU A 169 -5.43 10.71 -14.63
N TYR A 170 -5.48 10.95 -15.94
CA TYR A 170 -6.48 10.41 -16.84
C TYR A 170 -5.79 10.00 -18.13
N ASN A 171 -6.32 9.00 -18.83
CA ASN A 171 -5.85 8.57 -20.14
C ASN A 171 -6.91 8.93 -21.16
N ILE A 172 -6.70 10.04 -21.87
CA ILE A 172 -7.57 10.38 -23.00
C ILE A 172 -7.34 9.33 -24.09
N SER A 173 -8.41 8.82 -24.67
CA SER A 173 -8.34 7.78 -25.69
C SER A 173 -9.13 8.17 -26.93
N ILE A 174 -8.55 7.87 -28.08
CA ILE A 174 -9.22 7.82 -29.38
C ILE A 174 -9.49 6.36 -29.68
N ASN A 175 -10.74 6.04 -29.96
CA ASN A 175 -11.19 4.68 -30.16
C ASN A 175 -11.95 4.58 -31.47
N LEU A 176 -11.62 3.58 -32.27
CA LEU A 176 -12.42 3.14 -33.40
C LEU A 176 -12.78 1.68 -33.15
N GLY A 177 -14.03 1.42 -32.76
CA GLY A 177 -14.41 0.10 -32.23
C GLY A 177 -13.88 -0.16 -30.82
N THR A 178 -14.25 -1.30 -30.26
CA THR A 178 -13.63 -1.86 -29.05
C THR A 178 -13.42 -3.36 -29.20
N GLU A 179 -12.60 -3.96 -28.36
CA GLU A 179 -12.40 -5.42 -28.34
C GLU A 179 -13.73 -6.19 -28.20
N GLN A 180 -14.64 -5.67 -27.36
CA GLN A 180 -15.96 -6.28 -27.16
C GLN A 180 -16.94 -6.01 -28.33
N TYR A 181 -16.78 -4.87 -29.01
CA TYR A 181 -17.66 -4.45 -30.10
C TYR A 181 -16.82 -3.98 -31.30
N PRO A 182 -16.24 -4.92 -32.06
CA PRO A 182 -15.39 -4.60 -33.19
C PRO A 182 -16.18 -3.97 -34.35
N VAL A 183 -15.51 -3.11 -35.11
CA VAL A 183 -16.06 -2.39 -36.27
C VAL A 183 -15.11 -2.48 -37.46
N LYS A 184 -15.66 -2.52 -38.69
CA LYS A 184 -14.89 -2.33 -39.92
C LYS A 184 -15.01 -0.88 -40.35
N ALA A 185 -14.02 -0.08 -39.98
CA ALA A 185 -14.06 1.34 -40.23
C ALA A 185 -12.70 1.94 -40.55
N ILE A 186 -12.73 3.09 -41.22
CA ILE A 186 -11.56 3.92 -41.48
C ILE A 186 -11.93 5.34 -41.04
N ALA A 187 -11.22 5.85 -40.04
CA ALA A 187 -11.44 7.18 -39.50
C ALA A 187 -10.11 7.93 -39.35
N THR A 188 -10.12 9.22 -39.64
CA THR A 188 -8.99 10.13 -39.43
C THR A 188 -9.39 11.22 -38.44
N ILE A 189 -8.56 11.47 -37.42
CA ILE A 189 -8.73 12.56 -36.45
C ILE A 189 -7.59 13.57 -36.60
N SER A 190 -7.94 14.85 -36.55
CA SER A 190 -7.00 15.98 -36.54
C SER A 190 -7.43 17.04 -35.52
N ASN A 191 -6.52 17.98 -35.18
CA ASN A 191 -6.79 19.12 -34.30
C ASN A 191 -7.37 18.75 -32.91
N LEU A 192 -7.00 17.59 -32.35
CA LEU A 192 -7.48 17.20 -31.03
C LEU A 192 -6.91 18.13 -29.94
N THR A 193 -7.76 18.88 -29.26
CA THR A 193 -7.38 19.77 -28.17
C THR A 193 -8.01 19.34 -26.86
N LEU A 194 -7.25 19.52 -25.77
CA LEU A 194 -7.69 19.34 -24.39
C LEU A 194 -7.19 20.53 -23.57
N VAL A 195 -8.09 21.46 -23.30
CA VAL A 195 -7.75 22.73 -22.63
C VAL A 195 -8.60 22.93 -21.38
N ARG A 196 -8.00 23.50 -20.34
CA ARG A 196 -8.75 23.86 -19.12
C ARG A 196 -9.56 25.13 -19.36
N VAL A 197 -10.84 25.08 -19.04
CA VAL A 197 -11.79 26.21 -19.16
C VAL A 197 -12.46 26.53 -17.83
N SER A 198 -13.11 27.69 -17.75
CA SER A 198 -13.92 28.05 -16.59
C SER A 198 -15.27 27.31 -16.60
N GLU A 199 -15.90 27.19 -15.43
CA GLU A 199 -17.26 26.64 -15.32
C GLU A 199 -18.27 27.46 -16.16
N ALA A 200 -18.14 28.79 -16.19
CA ALA A 200 -19.00 29.66 -16.98
C ALA A 200 -18.94 29.31 -18.48
N VAL A 201 -17.74 29.08 -19.02
CA VAL A 201 -17.53 28.70 -20.43
C VAL A 201 -18.14 27.33 -20.74
N ALA A 202 -17.98 26.36 -19.84
CA ALA A 202 -18.58 25.05 -20.02
C ALA A 202 -20.12 25.10 -19.98
N VAL A 203 -20.70 25.86 -19.04
CA VAL A 203 -22.16 26.05 -18.92
C VAL A 203 -22.73 26.80 -20.13
N GLU A 204 -22.04 27.81 -20.64
CA GLU A 204 -22.42 28.50 -21.87
C GLU A 204 -22.38 27.55 -23.08
N GLY A 205 -21.33 26.74 -23.19
CA GLY A 205 -21.23 25.69 -24.20
C GLY A 205 -22.40 24.70 -24.12
N SER A 206 -22.82 24.34 -22.90
CA SER A 206 -23.98 23.47 -22.70
C SER A 206 -25.31 24.11 -23.12
N ASN A 207 -25.48 25.40 -22.83
CA ASN A 207 -26.64 26.15 -23.33
C ASN A 207 -26.68 26.22 -24.87
N ASN A 208 -25.51 26.18 -25.51
CA ASN A 208 -25.35 26.12 -26.97
C ASN A 208 -25.44 24.69 -27.55
N GLY A 209 -25.79 23.70 -26.73
CA GLY A 209 -26.03 22.32 -27.17
C GLY A 209 -24.83 21.38 -27.10
N PHE A 210 -23.68 21.81 -26.55
CA PHE A 210 -22.54 20.91 -26.30
C PHE A 210 -22.72 20.11 -25.00
N ASP A 211 -22.21 18.89 -24.98
CA ASP A 211 -22.31 18.05 -23.79
C ASP A 211 -21.29 18.45 -22.72
N ILE A 212 -21.66 18.30 -21.45
CA ILE A 212 -20.73 18.31 -20.31
C ILE A 212 -20.73 16.91 -19.70
N PHE A 213 -19.65 16.17 -19.88
CA PHE A 213 -19.46 14.85 -19.28
C PHE A 213 -18.81 14.97 -17.90
N GLU A 214 -19.15 14.07 -16.99
CA GLU A 214 -18.49 13.99 -15.69
C GLU A 214 -17.54 12.79 -15.68
N LEU A 215 -16.23 13.05 -15.58
CA LEU A 215 -15.24 11.98 -15.58
C LEU A 215 -15.24 11.27 -14.23
N ARG A 216 -15.77 10.05 -14.21
CA ARG A 216 -15.63 9.16 -13.06
C ARG A 216 -14.33 8.38 -13.21
N PRO A 217 -13.48 8.32 -12.18
CA PRO A 217 -12.29 7.50 -12.26
C PRO A 217 -12.69 6.02 -12.12
N SER A 218 -12.07 5.14 -12.91
CA SER A 218 -12.10 3.68 -12.70
C SER A 218 -11.26 3.25 -11.48
N ILE A 219 -10.50 4.18 -10.90
CA ILE A 219 -9.74 3.98 -9.68
C ILE A 219 -10.73 4.02 -8.50
N PHE A 220 -10.89 2.87 -7.86
CA PHE A 220 -11.63 2.74 -6.62
C PHE A 220 -10.77 3.28 -5.47
N GLY A 221 -11.36 4.16 -4.67
CA GLY A 221 -10.61 4.99 -3.71
C GLY A 221 -10.07 6.26 -4.38
N GLN A 222 -10.41 7.42 -3.81
CA GLN A 222 -10.00 8.73 -4.34
C GLN A 222 -8.50 8.95 -4.20
N SER A 223 -7.68 8.38 -5.10
CA SER A 223 -6.27 8.71 -5.21
C SER A 223 -6.13 10.21 -5.47
N ARG A 224 -5.62 10.95 -4.48
CA ARG A 224 -5.45 12.40 -4.56
C ARG A 224 -4.14 12.80 -3.93
N GLN A 225 -3.40 13.67 -4.59
CA GLN A 225 -2.23 14.30 -3.98
C GLN A 225 -2.60 15.09 -2.71
N SER A 226 -3.85 15.58 -2.57
CA SER A 226 -4.33 16.23 -1.34
C SER A 226 -4.40 15.28 -0.12
N ASN A 227 -4.49 13.96 -0.35
CA ASN A 227 -4.50 12.96 0.72
C ASN A 227 -3.12 12.82 1.39
N SER A 228 -2.05 13.35 0.81
CA SER A 228 -0.74 13.48 1.45
C SER A 228 -0.82 14.11 2.84
N THR A 229 -1.71 15.10 3.03
CA THR A 229 -1.97 15.72 4.32
C THR A 229 -2.47 14.70 5.35
N PHE A 230 -3.39 13.80 4.96
CA PHE A 230 -3.89 12.75 5.85
C PHE A 230 -2.79 11.76 6.20
N VAL A 231 -2.00 11.32 5.21
CA VAL A 231 -0.87 10.39 5.44
C VAL A 231 0.16 11.00 6.40
N LEU A 232 0.50 12.27 6.19
CA LEU A 232 1.45 13.01 7.02
C LEU A 232 0.91 13.24 8.44
N LEU A 233 -0.30 13.78 8.57
CA LEU A 233 -0.92 14.07 9.87
C LEU A 233 -1.23 12.79 10.65
N GLY A 234 -1.62 11.70 10.00
CA GLY A 234 -1.86 10.43 10.68
C GLY A 234 -0.56 9.75 11.12
N GLY A 235 0.52 9.85 10.34
CA GLY A 235 1.85 9.38 10.75
C GLY A 235 2.38 10.13 11.98
N ILE A 236 2.34 11.47 11.94
CA ILE A 236 2.71 12.33 13.08
C ILE A 236 1.76 12.10 14.27
N GLY A 237 0.46 12.03 13.99
CA GLY A 237 -0.59 11.78 14.96
C GLY A 237 -0.40 10.47 15.71
N THR A 238 0.05 9.42 15.03
CA THR A 238 0.38 8.12 15.65
C THR A 238 1.51 8.27 16.68
N LEU A 239 2.57 9.02 16.37
CA LEU A 239 3.68 9.27 17.30
C LEU A 239 3.26 10.14 18.48
N LEU A 240 2.45 11.18 18.23
CA LEU A 240 1.89 12.04 19.28
C LEU A 240 0.99 11.25 20.22
N LEU A 241 0.12 10.39 19.68
CA LEU A 241 -0.75 9.52 20.45
C LEU A 241 0.06 8.57 21.32
N ALA A 242 1.08 7.92 20.76
CA ALA A 242 1.99 7.06 21.53
C ALA A 242 2.67 7.83 22.67
N TYR A 243 3.14 9.06 22.42
CA TYR A 243 3.73 9.89 23.46
C TYR A 243 2.71 10.27 24.56
N ILE A 244 1.49 10.64 24.18
CA ILE A 244 0.41 10.95 25.14
C ILE A 244 0.13 9.75 26.04
N PHE A 245 -0.05 8.56 25.46
CA PHE A 245 -0.32 7.35 26.24
C PHE A 245 0.87 6.89 27.07
N TYR A 246 2.11 7.12 26.61
CA TYR A 246 3.31 6.96 27.43
C TYR A 246 3.25 7.83 28.68
N VAL A 247 2.90 9.12 28.56
CA VAL A 247 2.82 10.04 29.70
C VAL A 247 1.68 9.65 30.65
N ILE A 248 0.50 9.32 30.12
CA ILE A 248 -0.65 8.86 30.92
C ILE A 248 -0.27 7.60 31.70
N ARG A 249 0.38 6.62 31.04
CA ARG A 249 0.87 5.40 31.67
C ARG A 249 1.91 5.66 32.75
N SER A 250 2.87 6.54 32.50
CA SER A 250 3.89 6.93 33.47
C SER A 250 3.29 7.59 34.70
N ARG A 251 2.20 8.33 34.56
CA ARG A 251 1.50 8.89 35.72
C ARG A 251 0.67 7.86 36.46
N ASP A 252 -0.02 6.95 35.76
CA ASP A 252 -0.69 5.83 36.42
C ASP A 252 0.27 5.05 37.32
N MET A 253 1.51 4.82 36.89
CA MET A 253 2.54 4.19 37.74
C MET A 253 2.88 4.98 39.01
N ALA A 254 2.82 6.31 38.98
CA ALA A 254 3.08 7.14 40.16
C ALA A 254 2.00 7.01 41.24
N TYR A 255 0.76 6.69 40.83
CA TYR A 255 -0.41 6.66 41.71
C TYR A 255 -1.05 5.27 41.82
N SER A 256 -0.44 4.22 41.27
CA SER A 256 -1.01 2.87 41.26
C SER A 256 -1.26 2.32 42.66
N ASN A 257 -0.37 2.68 43.60
CA ASN A 257 -0.37 2.20 44.99
C ASN A 257 -1.03 3.17 45.98
N ILE A 258 -1.48 4.34 45.51
CA ILE A 258 -2.09 5.38 46.34
C ILE A 258 -3.61 5.36 46.12
N GLN A 259 -4.39 5.50 47.20
CA GLN A 259 -5.84 5.69 47.09
C GLN A 259 -6.10 7.03 46.41
N SER A 260 -6.63 7.00 45.19
CA SER A 260 -6.93 8.25 44.47
C SER A 260 -8.16 8.92 45.08
N PRO A 261 -8.19 10.26 45.25
CA PRO A 261 -9.42 10.97 45.58
C PRO A 261 -10.46 10.90 44.44
N ASN A 262 -10.04 10.51 43.23
CA ASN A 262 -10.94 10.41 42.08
C ASN A 262 -11.80 9.12 42.14
N LYS A 263 -13.11 9.30 42.36
CA LYS A 263 -14.11 8.22 42.39
C LYS A 263 -14.13 7.38 41.11
N PHE A 264 -13.94 8.00 39.93
CA PHE A 264 -13.94 7.31 38.64
C PHE A 264 -12.73 6.38 38.48
N TYR A 265 -11.53 6.85 38.84
CA TYR A 265 -10.32 6.04 38.83
C TYR A 265 -10.44 4.82 39.74
N ASN A 266 -10.98 5.01 40.95
CA ASN A 266 -11.22 3.90 41.88
C ASN A 266 -12.28 2.92 41.35
N LYS A 267 -13.29 3.40 40.59
CA LYS A 267 -14.30 2.55 39.96
C LYS A 267 -13.69 1.66 38.87
N ILE A 268 -12.77 2.19 38.04
CA ILE A 268 -11.99 1.41 37.07
C ILE A 268 -11.15 0.34 37.77
N LYS A 269 -10.44 0.72 38.85
CA LYS A 269 -9.56 -0.18 39.60
C LYS A 269 -10.32 -1.34 40.26
N LYS A 270 -11.53 -1.09 40.78
CA LYS A 270 -12.30 -2.08 41.55
C LYS A 270 -13.24 -2.92 40.67
N SER A 271 -14.00 -2.30 39.78
CA SER A 271 -15.06 -2.99 39.02
C SER A 271 -14.49 -4.00 38.03
N ARG A 272 -15.17 -5.14 37.86
CA ARG A 272 -14.84 -6.15 36.83
C ARG A 272 -15.28 -5.73 35.43
N PHE A 273 -16.34 -4.93 35.33
CA PHE A 273 -17.00 -4.61 34.06
C PHE A 273 -16.74 -3.20 33.56
N VAL A 274 -16.58 -2.21 34.46
CA VAL A 274 -16.44 -0.81 34.05
C VAL A 274 -15.22 -0.59 33.15
N ALA A 275 -14.06 -1.14 33.53
CA ALA A 275 -12.82 -1.03 32.78
C ALA A 275 -12.91 -1.59 31.34
N PRO A 276 -13.32 -2.87 31.12
CA PRO A 276 -13.45 -3.39 29.76
C PRO A 276 -14.58 -2.73 28.96
N THR A 277 -15.68 -2.31 29.59
CA THR A 277 -16.77 -1.60 28.89
C THR A 277 -16.29 -0.25 28.36
N ILE A 278 -15.56 0.55 29.16
CA ILE A 278 -15.00 1.82 28.70
C ILE A 278 -14.08 1.60 27.50
N VAL A 279 -13.20 0.60 27.60
CA VAL A 279 -12.25 0.27 26.54
C VAL A 279 -12.97 -0.06 25.23
N ILE A 280 -13.99 -0.93 25.28
CA ILE A 280 -14.78 -1.33 24.10
C ILE A 280 -15.55 -0.13 23.54
N LEU A 281 -16.20 0.66 24.39
CA LEU A 281 -16.95 1.84 23.95
C LEU A 281 -16.04 2.87 23.29
N CYS A 282 -14.87 3.18 23.85
CA CYS A 282 -13.91 4.10 23.24
C CYS A 282 -13.48 3.62 21.85
N ALA A 283 -13.14 2.33 21.69
CA ALA A 283 -12.75 1.77 20.41
C ALA A 283 -13.91 1.74 19.39
N PHE A 284 -15.13 1.46 19.86
CA PHE A 284 -16.34 1.46 19.05
C PHE A 284 -16.69 2.86 18.56
N PHE A 285 -16.74 3.86 19.44
CA PHE A 285 -17.06 5.25 19.06
C PHE A 285 -16.06 5.83 18.08
N ALA A 286 -14.76 5.55 18.22
CA ALA A 286 -13.75 5.98 17.26
C ALA A 286 -14.05 5.44 15.85
N ARG A 287 -14.41 4.15 15.75
CA ARG A 287 -14.76 3.49 14.48
C ARG A 287 -16.12 3.94 13.93
N LEU A 288 -17.09 4.16 14.82
CA LEU A 288 -18.41 4.67 14.45
C LEU A 288 -18.32 6.07 13.82
N VAL A 289 -17.52 6.96 14.40
CA VAL A 289 -17.31 8.31 13.84
C VAL A 289 -16.73 8.23 12.43
N ILE A 290 -15.77 7.34 12.18
CA ILE A 290 -15.17 7.15 10.85
C ILE A 290 -16.23 6.65 9.86
N ILE A 291 -16.96 5.59 10.19
CA ILE A 291 -18.03 5.07 9.32
C ILE A 291 -19.08 6.14 9.05
N LEU A 292 -19.52 6.90 10.05
CA LEU A 292 -20.53 7.94 9.86
C LEU A 292 -20.01 9.07 8.95
N VAL A 293 -18.76 9.50 9.13
CA VAL A 293 -18.13 10.51 8.27
C VAL A 293 -18.04 10.00 6.83
N GLU A 294 -17.59 8.76 6.63
CA GLU A 294 -17.54 8.15 5.30
C GLU A 294 -18.92 8.01 4.67
N SER A 295 -19.93 7.56 5.42
CA SER A 295 -21.31 7.46 4.94
C SER A 295 -21.88 8.81 4.54
N LEU A 296 -21.60 9.87 5.31
CA LEU A 296 -22.03 11.24 4.99
C LEU A 296 -21.39 11.76 3.70
N ILE A 297 -20.09 11.47 3.49
CA ILE A 297 -19.39 11.84 2.26
C ILE A 297 -19.91 11.00 1.08
N ALA A 298 -20.15 9.71 1.28
CA ALA A 298 -20.64 8.76 0.27
C ALA A 298 -22.05 9.12 -0.23
N GLY A 299 -22.96 9.51 0.67
CA GLY A 299 -24.34 9.92 0.37
C GLY A 299 -24.49 11.15 -0.53
N SER A 300 -23.38 11.78 -0.94
CA SER A 300 -23.34 12.93 -1.84
C SER A 300 -23.13 12.58 -3.33
N SER A 301 -23.23 11.30 -3.73
CA SER A 301 -23.06 10.68 -5.09
C SER A 301 -21.80 9.80 -5.30
N ARG A 302 -20.99 9.56 -4.26
CA ARG A 302 -19.65 8.94 -4.36
C ARG A 302 -19.48 7.66 -3.55
N ILE A 303 -20.52 6.84 -3.50
CA ILE A 303 -20.58 5.65 -2.65
C ILE A 303 -19.47 4.67 -2.98
N THR A 304 -19.28 4.33 -4.25
CA THR A 304 -18.21 3.44 -4.73
C THR A 304 -16.80 3.99 -4.48
N GLU A 305 -16.60 5.31 -4.66
CA GLU A 305 -15.27 5.92 -4.57
C GLU A 305 -14.77 6.18 -3.14
N THR A 306 -15.68 6.40 -2.19
CA THR A 306 -15.33 6.85 -0.82
C THR A 306 -15.57 5.78 0.23
N TYR A 307 -16.57 4.91 0.01
CA TYR A 307 -17.00 3.95 1.01
C TYR A 307 -16.33 2.58 0.88
N PHE A 308 -15.85 2.24 -0.32
CA PHE A 308 -15.18 0.98 -0.58
C PHE A 308 -13.67 1.12 -0.29
N GLY A 309 -13.14 0.14 0.43
CA GLY A 309 -11.71 0.01 0.69
C GLY A 309 -11.07 -1.03 -0.22
N TYR A 310 -9.74 -1.04 -0.22
CA TYR A 310 -8.95 -2.02 -0.97
C TYR A 310 -9.40 -3.47 -0.67
N PHE A 311 -9.62 -4.26 -1.71
CA PHE A 311 -10.22 -5.61 -1.70
C PHE A 311 -11.64 -5.77 -1.14
N LEU A 312 -12.20 -4.77 -0.46
CA LEU A 312 -13.51 -4.87 0.17
C LEU A 312 -14.64 -5.05 -0.86
N GLU A 313 -14.55 -4.35 -1.98
CA GLU A 313 -15.52 -4.49 -3.08
C GLU A 313 -15.52 -5.90 -3.65
N ASN A 314 -14.34 -6.40 -3.99
CA ASN A 314 -14.16 -7.74 -4.55
C ASN A 314 -14.69 -8.80 -3.56
N LEU A 315 -14.32 -8.68 -2.27
CA LEU A 315 -14.82 -9.56 -1.22
C LEU A 315 -16.35 -9.47 -1.09
N SER A 316 -16.95 -8.29 -1.11
CA SER A 316 -18.40 -8.07 -1.05
C SER A 316 -19.13 -8.61 -2.29
N ALA A 317 -18.55 -8.48 -3.49
CA ALA A 317 -19.08 -9.04 -4.72
C ALA A 317 -19.09 -10.57 -4.68
N GLN A 318 -17.99 -11.18 -4.21
CA GLN A 318 -17.91 -12.63 -3.98
C GLN A 318 -18.91 -13.11 -2.93
N GLY A 319 -19.08 -12.35 -1.84
CA GLY A 319 -20.08 -12.64 -0.82
C GLY A 319 -21.51 -12.64 -1.38
N THR A 320 -21.84 -11.64 -2.19
CA THR A 320 -23.12 -11.55 -2.90
C THR A 320 -23.29 -12.70 -3.89
N TRP A 321 -22.22 -13.11 -4.60
CA TRP A 321 -22.25 -14.24 -5.52
C TRP A 321 -22.55 -15.55 -4.77
N ILE A 322 -21.81 -15.83 -3.68
CA ILE A 322 -22.00 -17.06 -2.89
C ILE A 322 -23.40 -17.09 -2.28
N ALA A 323 -23.90 -15.95 -1.81
CA ALA A 323 -25.26 -15.84 -1.29
C ALA A 323 -26.32 -16.21 -2.34
N LYS A 324 -26.08 -15.89 -3.63
CA LYS A 324 -27.03 -16.14 -4.72
C LYS A 324 -26.93 -17.56 -5.28
N TYR A 325 -25.72 -18.07 -5.46
CA TYR A 325 -25.44 -19.29 -6.22
C TYR A 325 -24.91 -20.46 -5.37
N GLY A 326 -24.63 -20.23 -4.09
CA GLY A 326 -24.03 -21.21 -3.19
C GLY A 326 -22.50 -21.34 -3.35
N THR A 327 -21.87 -22.15 -2.52
CA THR A 327 -20.41 -22.40 -2.54
C THR A 327 -19.88 -23.41 -3.57
N PRO A 328 -20.62 -24.45 -4.02
CA PRO A 328 -20.04 -25.57 -4.79
C PRO A 328 -19.32 -25.19 -6.10
N TYR A 329 -19.77 -24.14 -6.78
CA TYR A 329 -19.21 -23.70 -8.07
C TYR A 329 -18.37 -22.42 -7.96
N PHE A 330 -18.16 -21.89 -6.75
CA PHE A 330 -17.54 -20.58 -6.56
C PHE A 330 -16.17 -20.47 -7.22
N TYR A 331 -15.30 -21.48 -7.03
CA TYR A 331 -13.94 -21.47 -7.56
C TYR A 331 -13.85 -21.77 -9.06
N GLN A 332 -14.93 -22.18 -9.74
CA GLN A 332 -14.96 -22.26 -11.21
C GLN A 332 -15.04 -20.87 -11.83
N TYR A 333 -15.69 -19.92 -11.15
CA TYR A 333 -15.88 -18.54 -11.61
C TYR A 333 -14.94 -17.54 -10.92
N ASN A 334 -14.31 -17.93 -9.80
CA ASN A 334 -13.45 -17.08 -8.97
C ASN A 334 -12.16 -17.82 -8.57
N SER A 335 -11.28 -18.08 -9.53
CA SER A 335 -10.06 -18.87 -9.33
C SER A 335 -8.97 -18.17 -8.50
N ASN A 336 -9.00 -16.83 -8.42
CA ASN A 336 -7.92 -16.01 -7.86
C ASN A 336 -8.01 -15.78 -6.34
N ILE A 337 -8.91 -16.49 -5.62
CA ILE A 337 -9.03 -16.40 -4.16
C ILE A 337 -9.21 -17.79 -3.54
N PHE A 338 -8.67 -17.98 -2.34
CA PHE A 338 -8.78 -19.23 -1.58
C PHE A 338 -8.62 -18.95 -0.07
N PHE A 339 -9.58 -18.20 0.49
CA PHE A 339 -9.68 -17.97 1.93
C PHE A 339 -11.12 -18.21 2.40
N PRO A 340 -11.47 -19.44 2.77
CA PRO A 340 -12.86 -19.82 3.03
C PRO A 340 -13.48 -19.06 4.20
N ILE A 341 -12.72 -18.72 5.26
CA ILE A 341 -13.26 -18.00 6.42
C ILE A 341 -13.73 -16.57 6.02
N PRO A 342 -12.88 -15.73 5.39
CA PRO A 342 -13.33 -14.46 4.80
C PRO A 342 -14.51 -14.61 3.85
N LEU A 343 -14.49 -15.63 2.98
CA LEU A 343 -15.58 -15.89 2.03
C LEU A 343 -16.90 -16.23 2.73
N TYR A 344 -16.88 -17.03 3.81
CA TYR A 344 -18.08 -17.33 4.59
C TYR A 344 -18.64 -16.09 5.31
N LEU A 345 -17.78 -15.25 5.87
CA LEU A 345 -18.20 -13.99 6.49
C LEU A 345 -18.82 -13.06 5.44
N SER A 346 -18.19 -12.94 4.28
CA SER A 346 -18.74 -12.14 3.20
C SER A 346 -20.03 -12.75 2.63
N ALA A 347 -20.13 -14.07 2.52
CA ALA A 347 -21.37 -14.73 2.12
C ALA A 347 -22.52 -14.43 3.09
N LEU A 348 -22.25 -14.38 4.39
CA LEU A 348 -23.24 -13.95 5.39
C LEU A 348 -23.65 -12.49 5.16
N SER A 349 -22.71 -11.59 4.85
CA SER A 349 -23.03 -10.21 4.49
C SER A 349 -23.90 -10.13 3.23
N GLY A 350 -23.60 -10.96 2.22
CA GLY A 350 -24.35 -11.08 0.98
C GLY A 350 -25.77 -11.60 1.21
N LEU A 351 -25.96 -12.61 2.06
CA LEU A 351 -27.27 -13.16 2.41
C LEU A 351 -28.14 -12.12 3.13
N ILE A 352 -27.55 -11.38 4.08
CA ILE A 352 -28.25 -10.29 4.78
C ILE A 352 -28.62 -9.18 3.79
N GLY A 353 -27.69 -8.78 2.92
CA GLY A 353 -27.93 -7.77 1.89
C GLY A 353 -28.99 -8.19 0.87
N GLN A 354 -28.98 -9.45 0.43
CA GLN A 354 -29.99 -9.98 -0.49
C GLN A 354 -31.40 -9.99 0.10
N GLY A 355 -31.54 -10.17 1.41
CA GLY A 355 -32.81 -10.02 2.10
C GLY A 355 -33.47 -8.65 1.84
N LEU A 356 -32.68 -7.60 1.60
CA LEU A 356 -33.18 -6.26 1.32
C LEU A 356 -33.79 -6.11 -0.08
N TYR A 357 -33.45 -6.96 -1.06
CA TYR A 357 -34.09 -6.93 -2.40
C TYR A 357 -35.61 -7.18 -2.34
N SER A 358 -36.10 -7.80 -1.27
CA SER A 358 -37.53 -8.06 -1.06
C SER A 358 -38.33 -6.83 -0.60
N ILE A 359 -37.66 -5.70 -0.33
CA ILE A 359 -38.28 -4.47 0.17
C ILE A 359 -38.52 -3.53 -1.02
N ASN A 360 -39.78 -3.16 -1.26
CA ASN A 360 -40.15 -2.20 -2.31
C ASN A 360 -39.42 -0.86 -2.12
N GLY A 361 -38.72 -0.41 -3.17
CA GLY A 361 -37.98 0.86 -3.18
C GLY A 361 -36.49 0.76 -2.85
N VAL A 362 -35.97 -0.44 -2.57
CA VAL A 362 -34.52 -0.68 -2.42
C VAL A 362 -33.91 -1.03 -3.77
N ASP A 363 -32.91 -0.25 -4.21
CA ASP A 363 -32.18 -0.49 -5.45
C ASP A 363 -30.90 -1.33 -5.22
N ALA A 364 -30.28 -1.77 -6.32
CA ALA A 364 -29.06 -2.59 -6.26
C ALA A 364 -27.88 -1.85 -5.60
N SER A 365 -27.82 -0.52 -5.71
CA SER A 365 -26.78 0.30 -5.10
C SER A 365 -26.87 0.30 -3.57
N THR A 366 -28.09 0.39 -3.03
CA THR A 366 -28.37 0.28 -1.59
C THR A 366 -28.00 -1.10 -1.06
N VAL A 367 -28.27 -2.16 -1.82
CA VAL A 367 -27.87 -3.52 -1.44
C VAL A 367 -26.35 -3.64 -1.40
N ALA A 368 -25.63 -3.21 -2.44
CA ALA A 368 -24.17 -3.24 -2.47
C ALA A 368 -23.57 -2.47 -1.28
N PHE A 369 -24.10 -1.27 -1.00
CA PHE A 369 -23.70 -0.47 0.16
C PHE A 369 -23.92 -1.23 1.49
N SER A 370 -25.05 -1.91 1.65
CA SER A 370 -25.34 -2.68 2.87
C SER A 370 -24.34 -3.83 3.09
N VAL A 371 -24.00 -4.58 2.04
CA VAL A 371 -23.05 -5.70 2.10
C VAL A 371 -21.67 -5.21 2.54
N VAL A 372 -21.19 -4.13 1.93
CA VAL A 372 -19.92 -3.47 2.25
C VAL A 372 -19.90 -2.97 3.69
N THR A 373 -20.99 -2.32 4.12
CA THR A 373 -21.16 -1.82 5.49
C THR A 373 -21.08 -2.98 6.50
N ILE A 374 -21.73 -4.10 6.23
CA ILE A 374 -21.73 -5.29 7.10
C ILE A 374 -20.31 -5.88 7.19
N ASN A 375 -19.59 -5.96 6.07
CA ASN A 375 -18.19 -6.40 6.08
C ASN A 375 -17.29 -5.48 6.93
N LYS A 376 -17.46 -4.15 6.84
CA LYS A 376 -16.80 -3.19 7.76
C LYS A 376 -17.18 -3.43 9.21
N ILE A 377 -18.45 -3.73 9.50
CA ILE A 377 -18.90 -4.05 10.87
C ILE A 377 -18.21 -5.32 11.38
N PHE A 378 -18.03 -6.37 10.57
CA PHE A 378 -17.25 -7.54 10.98
C PHE A 378 -15.80 -7.16 11.32
N ALA A 379 -15.13 -6.38 10.48
CA ALA A 379 -13.78 -5.89 10.75
C ALA A 379 -13.71 -5.11 12.08
N ILE A 380 -14.69 -4.24 12.35
CA ILE A 380 -14.82 -3.50 13.62
C ILE A 380 -14.97 -4.45 14.80
N ILE A 381 -15.83 -5.48 14.71
CA ILE A 381 -16.04 -6.45 15.78
C ILE A 381 -14.72 -7.16 16.11
N PHE A 382 -13.94 -7.59 15.10
CA PHE A 382 -12.64 -8.23 15.31
C PHE A 382 -11.64 -7.31 16.01
N ASP A 383 -11.64 -6.02 15.68
CA ASP A 383 -10.85 -5.02 16.38
C ASP A 383 -11.29 -4.83 17.85
N LEU A 384 -12.58 -4.81 18.13
CA LEU A 384 -13.09 -4.70 19.50
C LEU A 384 -12.69 -5.92 20.35
N VAL A 385 -12.74 -7.12 19.75
CA VAL A 385 -12.26 -8.36 20.40
C VAL A 385 -10.75 -8.28 20.62
N SER A 386 -9.97 -7.80 19.65
CA SER A 386 -8.53 -7.57 19.78
C SER A 386 -8.20 -6.68 20.97
N VAL A 387 -8.85 -5.52 21.05
CA VAL A 387 -8.73 -4.56 22.14
C VAL A 387 -9.05 -5.21 23.50
N TYR A 388 -10.10 -6.04 23.56
CA TYR A 388 -10.48 -6.77 24.77
C TYR A 388 -9.42 -7.79 25.22
N PHE A 389 -8.82 -8.53 24.30
CA PHE A 389 -7.76 -9.49 24.64
C PHE A 389 -6.46 -8.78 25.07
N ILE A 390 -6.14 -7.65 24.46
CA ILE A 390 -5.07 -6.75 24.93
C ILE A 390 -5.34 -6.29 26.36
N TYR A 391 -6.56 -5.82 26.66
CA TYR A 391 -6.95 -5.46 28.02
C TYR A 391 -6.75 -6.62 29.00
N LYS A 392 -7.26 -7.81 28.68
CA LYS A 392 -7.11 -9.01 29.52
C LYS A 392 -5.66 -9.38 29.75
N LEU A 393 -4.82 -9.26 28.73
CA LEU A 393 -3.40 -9.55 28.83
C LEU A 393 -2.73 -8.59 29.80
N VAL A 394 -2.91 -7.28 29.62
CA VAL A 394 -2.25 -6.27 30.45
C VAL A 394 -2.77 -6.30 31.89
N ASP A 395 -4.06 -6.54 32.12
CA ASP A 395 -4.65 -6.64 33.46
C ASP A 395 -3.97 -7.73 34.28
N LYS A 396 -3.73 -8.90 33.64
CA LYS A 396 -3.02 -10.02 34.26
C LYS A 396 -1.62 -9.67 34.77
N PHE A 397 -0.92 -8.74 34.13
CA PHE A 397 0.46 -8.37 34.48
C PHE A 397 0.59 -7.07 35.27
N GLN A 398 -0.35 -6.14 35.12
CA GLN A 398 -0.18 -4.75 35.58
C GLN A 398 -1.43 -4.14 36.22
N GLY A 399 -2.54 -4.87 36.27
CA GLY A 399 -3.80 -4.42 36.83
C GLY A 399 -4.66 -3.58 35.87
N LYS A 400 -5.92 -3.41 36.27
CA LYS A 400 -7.00 -2.87 35.42
C LYS A 400 -6.77 -1.47 34.89
N THR A 401 -6.15 -0.57 35.66
CA THR A 401 -5.95 0.82 35.22
C THR A 401 -4.92 0.90 34.08
N ALA A 402 -3.77 0.24 34.24
CA ALA A 402 -2.78 0.09 33.19
C ALA A 402 -3.38 -0.61 31.96
N ALA A 403 -4.19 -1.65 32.17
CA ALA A 403 -4.87 -2.36 31.10
C ALA A 403 -5.84 -1.47 30.32
N THR A 404 -6.66 -0.67 31.00
CA THR A 404 -7.56 0.29 30.36
C THR A 404 -6.80 1.29 29.52
N ILE A 405 -5.73 1.90 30.06
CA ILE A 405 -4.93 2.92 29.36
C ILE A 405 -4.30 2.32 28.09
N MET A 406 -3.67 1.15 28.20
CA MET A 406 -2.96 0.52 27.08
C MET A 406 -3.92 -0.08 26.03
N ALA A 407 -5.07 -0.61 26.44
CA ALA A 407 -6.06 -1.12 25.50
C ALA A 407 -6.78 0.00 24.74
N ILE A 408 -7.08 1.13 25.40
CA ILE A 408 -7.56 2.34 24.69
C ILE A 408 -6.50 2.81 23.71
N PHE A 409 -5.22 2.84 24.10
CA PHE A 409 -4.15 3.23 23.18
C PHE A 409 -4.16 2.36 21.92
N TRP A 410 -4.17 1.03 22.07
CA TRP A 410 -4.29 0.10 20.96
C TRP A 410 -5.52 0.41 20.11
N GLY A 411 -6.70 0.52 20.72
CA GLY A 411 -7.96 0.78 19.99
C GLY A 411 -8.01 2.11 19.23
N LEU A 412 -7.18 3.10 19.59
CA LEU A 412 -7.12 4.42 18.98
C LEU A 412 -5.95 4.59 17.98
N LEU A 413 -5.16 3.54 17.72
CA LEU A 413 -4.08 3.62 16.73
C LEU A 413 -4.65 3.89 15.32
N PRO A 414 -4.14 4.91 14.60
CA PRO A 414 -4.63 5.25 13.27
C PRO A 414 -4.68 4.10 12.28
N ILE A 415 -3.63 3.28 12.21
CA ILE A 415 -3.62 2.12 11.32
C ILE A 415 -4.75 1.13 11.62
N LEU A 416 -5.08 0.88 12.89
CA LEU A 416 -6.05 -0.17 13.23
C LEU A 416 -7.48 0.24 12.88
N PHE A 417 -7.89 1.45 13.27
CA PHE A 417 -9.23 1.92 12.89
C PHE A 417 -9.34 2.21 11.39
N SER A 418 -8.23 2.52 10.70
CA SER A 418 -8.23 2.72 9.24
C SER A 418 -8.40 1.39 8.53
N MET A 419 -7.71 0.32 8.98
CA MET A 419 -7.91 -1.02 8.43
C MET A 419 -9.34 -1.52 8.64
N SER A 420 -9.93 -1.34 9.83
CA SER A 420 -11.31 -1.78 10.06
C SER A 420 -12.36 -0.81 9.51
N ALA A 421 -12.61 0.31 10.19
CA ALA A 421 -13.68 1.22 9.83
C ALA A 421 -13.45 1.92 8.49
N GLY A 422 -12.19 2.28 8.18
CA GLY A 422 -11.87 2.98 6.95
C GLY A 422 -11.95 2.08 5.71
N TRP A 423 -11.21 0.98 5.70
CA TRP A 423 -11.05 0.13 4.51
C TRP A 423 -11.77 -1.22 4.59
N GLY A 424 -12.35 -1.59 5.73
CA GLY A 424 -13.06 -2.88 5.90
C GLY A 424 -12.15 -4.11 5.72
N ALA A 425 -10.86 -3.95 5.98
CA ALA A 425 -9.82 -4.89 5.66
C ALA A 425 -9.90 -6.15 6.53
N ILE A 426 -9.79 -7.31 5.87
CA ILE A 426 -9.91 -8.63 6.49
C ILE A 426 -8.77 -8.92 7.48
N GLU A 427 -7.65 -8.20 7.37
CA GLU A 427 -6.49 -8.26 8.26
C GLU A 427 -6.86 -7.99 9.71
N SER A 428 -7.98 -7.30 9.98
CA SER A 428 -8.53 -7.13 11.32
C SER A 428 -8.84 -8.47 12.00
N LEU A 429 -9.36 -9.45 11.23
CA LEU A 429 -9.60 -10.82 11.68
C LEU A 429 -8.29 -11.56 11.97
N SER A 430 -7.33 -11.51 11.04
CA SER A 430 -6.03 -12.15 11.20
C SER A 430 -5.27 -11.59 12.41
N THR A 431 -5.30 -10.27 12.60
CA THR A 431 -4.70 -9.56 13.73
C THR A 431 -5.33 -10.00 15.06
N MET A 432 -6.66 -10.10 15.11
CA MET A 432 -7.37 -10.60 16.28
C MET A 432 -6.91 -12.03 16.64
N LEU A 433 -6.87 -12.93 15.66
CA LEU A 433 -6.48 -14.32 15.90
C LEU A 433 -5.02 -14.43 16.35
N ILE A 434 -4.09 -13.63 15.79
CA ILE A 434 -2.70 -13.57 16.25
C ILE A 434 -2.60 -13.09 17.70
N ILE A 435 -3.36 -12.06 18.09
CA ILE A 435 -3.41 -11.60 19.50
C ILE A 435 -3.90 -12.72 20.40
N ILE A 436 -4.96 -13.43 20.01
CA ILE A 436 -5.52 -14.55 20.78
C ILE A 436 -4.51 -15.71 20.89
N THR A 437 -3.82 -16.06 19.80
CA THR A 437 -2.74 -17.07 19.78
C THR A 437 -1.69 -16.75 20.82
N PHE A 438 -1.11 -15.55 20.79
CA PHE A 438 -0.03 -15.19 21.70
C PHE A 438 -0.52 -14.90 23.12
N TYR A 439 -1.75 -14.44 23.32
CA TYR A 439 -2.40 -14.39 24.63
C TYR A 439 -2.44 -15.77 25.28
N PHE A 440 -2.79 -16.82 24.52
CA PHE A 440 -2.84 -18.19 25.02
C PHE A 440 -1.45 -18.84 25.19
N ILE A 441 -0.48 -18.55 24.31
CA ILE A 441 0.92 -18.93 24.52
C ILE A 441 1.44 -18.37 25.84
N LEU A 442 1.28 -17.07 26.08
CA LEU A 442 1.67 -16.38 27.32
C LEU A 442 0.87 -16.87 28.54
N SER A 443 -0.36 -17.34 28.33
CA SER A 443 -1.20 -17.95 29.38
C SER A 443 -1.02 -19.44 29.57
N LYS A 444 -0.05 -20.05 28.88
CA LYS A 444 0.27 -21.49 28.95
C LYS A 444 -0.85 -22.42 28.51
N LYS A 445 -1.76 -21.96 27.66
CA LYS A 445 -2.86 -22.77 27.12
C LYS A 445 -2.52 -23.19 25.70
N TYR A 446 -1.96 -24.40 25.54
CA TYR A 446 -1.50 -24.91 24.24
C TYR A 446 -2.66 -25.04 23.24
N LEU A 447 -3.67 -25.86 23.53
CA LEU A 447 -4.74 -26.16 22.56
C LEU A 447 -5.43 -24.90 22.00
N PRO A 448 -5.90 -23.93 22.82
CA PRO A 448 -6.46 -22.69 22.28
C PRO A 448 -5.48 -21.86 21.44
N SER A 449 -4.17 -21.90 21.74
CA SER A 449 -3.18 -21.15 20.96
C SER A 449 -2.99 -21.69 19.55
N VAL A 450 -2.88 -23.02 19.40
CA VAL A 450 -2.71 -23.67 18.09
C VAL A 450 -4.01 -23.66 17.29
N THR A 451 -5.17 -23.80 17.93
CA THR A 451 -6.46 -23.63 17.24
C THR A 451 -6.65 -22.21 16.71
N ALA A 452 -6.37 -21.19 17.54
CA ALA A 452 -6.45 -19.80 17.08
C ALA A 452 -5.45 -19.51 15.94
N PHE A 453 -4.24 -20.08 16.02
CA PHE A 453 -3.23 -19.90 14.99
C PHE A 453 -3.61 -20.59 13.67
N PHE A 454 -4.12 -21.82 13.74
CA PHE A 454 -4.65 -22.55 12.59
C PHE A 454 -5.73 -21.73 11.88
N LEU A 455 -6.73 -21.24 12.63
CA LEU A 455 -7.77 -20.37 12.07
C LEU A 455 -7.16 -19.10 11.46
N ALA A 456 -6.11 -18.53 12.06
CA ALA A 456 -5.44 -17.35 11.54
C ALA A 456 -4.80 -17.63 10.16
N CYS A 457 -4.14 -18.78 9.97
CA CYS A 457 -3.59 -19.18 8.67
C CYS A 457 -4.67 -19.30 7.57
N MET A 458 -5.90 -19.63 7.93
CA MET A 458 -7.03 -19.73 6.99
C MET A 458 -7.64 -18.38 6.61
N THR A 459 -7.09 -17.26 7.11
CA THR A 459 -7.62 -15.90 6.85
C THR A 459 -6.72 -15.07 5.95
N SER A 460 -5.42 -15.34 5.93
CA SER A 460 -4.44 -14.55 5.16
C SER A 460 -3.15 -15.36 4.97
N PRO A 461 -2.49 -15.29 3.80
CA PRO A 461 -1.29 -16.06 3.54
C PRO A 461 -0.10 -15.56 4.38
N PHE A 462 -0.12 -14.27 4.73
CA PHE A 462 0.94 -13.62 5.50
C PHE A 462 1.05 -14.14 6.94
N VAL A 463 -0.03 -14.72 7.49
CA VAL A 463 -0.01 -15.30 8.83
C VAL A 463 0.91 -16.52 8.92
N VAL A 464 1.09 -17.24 7.80
CA VAL A 464 1.94 -18.43 7.73
C VAL A 464 3.41 -18.10 8.06
N TYR A 465 3.87 -16.87 7.86
CA TYR A 465 5.20 -16.45 8.28
C TYR A 465 5.43 -16.60 9.79
N LEU A 466 4.39 -16.64 10.62
CA LEU A 466 4.48 -16.91 12.07
C LEU A 466 4.49 -18.40 12.43
N ALA A 467 4.22 -19.30 11.47
CA ALA A 467 4.11 -20.74 11.73
C ALA A 467 5.38 -21.32 12.35
N PRO A 468 6.61 -20.98 11.91
CA PRO A 468 7.83 -21.46 12.55
C PRO A 468 7.90 -21.13 14.03
N MET A 469 7.40 -19.97 14.47
CA MET A 469 7.45 -19.56 15.88
C MET A 469 6.46 -20.34 16.75
N VAL A 470 5.27 -20.60 16.23
CA VAL A 470 4.28 -21.44 16.91
C VAL A 470 4.77 -22.89 16.97
N LEU A 471 5.40 -23.38 15.90
CA LEU A 471 6.04 -24.70 15.87
C LEU A 471 7.19 -24.80 16.89
N LEU A 472 8.03 -23.78 17.03
CA LEU A 472 9.08 -23.76 18.07
C LEU A 472 8.50 -23.90 19.48
N TYR A 473 7.35 -23.28 19.76
CA TYR A 473 6.65 -23.47 21.03
C TYR A 473 6.15 -24.92 21.20
N THR A 474 5.58 -25.52 20.14
CA THR A 474 5.15 -26.91 20.13
C THR A 474 6.32 -27.87 20.37
N VAL A 475 7.44 -27.69 19.65
CA VAL A 475 8.65 -28.50 19.81
C VAL A 475 9.20 -28.36 21.22
N PHE A 476 9.23 -27.15 21.78
CA PHE A 476 9.64 -26.94 23.17
C PHE A 476 8.80 -27.76 24.15
N LEU A 477 7.47 -27.79 24.00
CA LEU A 477 6.59 -28.59 24.86
C LEU A 477 6.78 -30.11 24.67
N ILE A 478 7.03 -30.56 23.44
CA ILE A 478 7.34 -31.96 23.14
C ILE A 478 8.64 -32.37 23.83
N VAL A 479 9.72 -31.59 23.67
CA VAL A 479 11.02 -31.84 24.28
C VAL A 479 10.91 -31.85 25.81
N GLU A 480 10.17 -30.90 26.40
CA GLU A 480 9.92 -30.86 27.84
C GLU A 480 9.13 -32.09 28.33
N SER A 481 8.18 -32.57 27.54
CA SER A 481 7.38 -33.76 27.86
C SER A 481 8.21 -35.04 27.80
N ILE A 482 9.05 -35.20 26.78
CA ILE A 482 9.99 -36.33 26.64
C ILE A 482 10.97 -36.34 27.82
N LYS A 483 11.61 -35.19 28.10
CA LYS A 483 12.60 -35.07 29.19
C LYS A 483 11.99 -35.44 30.55
N ASN A 484 10.73 -35.06 30.78
CA ASN A 484 10.02 -35.34 32.04
C ASN A 484 9.28 -36.68 32.05
N LYS A 485 9.45 -37.54 31.02
CA LYS A 485 8.75 -38.84 30.85
C LYS A 485 7.22 -38.73 30.91
N LYS A 486 6.65 -37.59 30.48
CA LYS A 486 5.19 -37.33 30.45
C LYS A 486 4.58 -37.72 29.11
N TRP A 487 4.57 -39.00 28.79
CA TRP A 487 4.10 -39.53 27.50
C TRP A 487 2.66 -39.14 27.14
N LYS A 488 1.76 -39.09 28.12
CA LYS A 488 0.37 -38.62 27.91
C LYS A 488 0.30 -37.18 27.38
N SER A 489 1.27 -36.33 27.71
CA SER A 489 1.34 -34.95 27.23
C SER A 489 1.75 -34.84 25.75
N LEU A 490 2.30 -35.91 25.16
CA LEU A 490 2.64 -35.98 23.73
C LEU A 490 1.42 -36.25 22.84
N LEU A 491 0.34 -36.82 23.40
CA LEU A 491 -0.91 -37.04 22.66
C LEU A 491 -1.52 -35.72 22.20
N THR A 492 -1.43 -34.65 23.00
CA THR A 492 -2.06 -33.37 22.66
C THR A 492 -1.46 -32.75 21.39
N PRO A 493 -0.13 -32.57 21.23
CA PRO A 493 0.45 -32.12 19.96
C PRO A 493 0.12 -33.04 18.78
N GLY A 494 0.21 -34.36 18.94
CA GLY A 494 -0.09 -35.32 17.86
C GLY A 494 -1.53 -35.25 17.37
N LEU A 495 -2.49 -35.25 18.30
CA LEU A 495 -3.91 -35.09 17.98
C LEU A 495 -4.21 -33.72 17.35
N THR A 496 -3.51 -32.66 17.75
CA THR A 496 -3.69 -31.32 17.17
C THR A 496 -3.41 -31.32 15.66
N ILE A 497 -2.35 -32.02 15.21
CA ILE A 497 -2.00 -32.10 13.79
C ILE A 497 -3.11 -32.81 13.02
N LEU A 498 -3.55 -33.97 13.50
CA LEU A 498 -4.65 -34.74 12.90
C LEU A 498 -5.94 -33.92 12.82
N PHE A 499 -6.34 -33.29 13.93
CA PHE A 499 -7.54 -32.45 13.97
C PHE A 499 -7.42 -31.21 13.08
N SER A 500 -6.23 -30.63 12.91
CA SER A 500 -6.04 -29.48 12.02
C SER A 500 -6.24 -29.88 10.55
N PHE A 501 -5.78 -31.08 10.16
CA PHE A 501 -6.02 -31.61 8.82
C PHE A 501 -7.50 -31.85 8.56
N ILE A 502 -8.19 -32.52 9.50
CA ILE A 502 -9.64 -32.77 9.42
C ILE A 502 -10.40 -31.44 9.34
N LEU A 503 -10.06 -30.47 10.20
CA LEU A 503 -10.74 -29.19 10.26
C LEU A 503 -10.50 -28.36 8.99
N PHE A 504 -9.28 -28.38 8.43
CA PHE A 504 -8.99 -27.75 7.14
C PHE A 504 -9.91 -28.31 6.07
N TYR A 505 -9.94 -29.63 5.93
CA TYR A 505 -10.78 -30.31 4.94
C TYR A 505 -12.26 -29.97 5.12
N LEU A 506 -12.79 -30.02 6.35
CA LEU A 506 -14.19 -29.69 6.64
C LEU A 506 -14.55 -28.23 6.30
N ILE A 507 -13.67 -27.28 6.61
CA ILE A 507 -13.92 -25.86 6.31
C ILE A 507 -13.89 -25.59 4.81
N THR A 508 -13.00 -26.27 4.06
CA THR A 508 -12.87 -26.09 2.61
C THR A 508 -13.87 -26.92 1.79
N LEU A 509 -14.44 -27.98 2.38
CA LEU A 509 -15.29 -28.95 1.67
C LEU A 509 -16.45 -28.32 0.88
N PRO A 510 -17.25 -27.39 1.43
CA PRO A 510 -18.38 -26.81 0.70
C PRO A 510 -18.01 -26.08 -0.60
N PHE A 511 -16.77 -25.60 -0.71
CA PHE A 511 -16.28 -24.90 -1.90
C PHE A 511 -15.66 -25.83 -2.93
N ASN A 512 -15.25 -27.04 -2.53
CA ASN A 512 -14.49 -27.97 -3.37
C ASN A 512 -15.25 -29.28 -3.65
N ILE A 513 -16.50 -29.41 -3.18
CA ILE A 513 -17.25 -30.67 -3.23
C ILE A 513 -17.45 -31.21 -4.65
N VAL A 514 -17.58 -30.32 -5.66
CA VAL A 514 -17.71 -30.69 -7.07
C VAL A 514 -16.41 -31.30 -7.59
N GLN A 515 -15.29 -30.59 -7.40
CA GLN A 515 -13.96 -31.02 -7.85
C GLN A 515 -13.49 -32.30 -7.14
N ILE A 516 -13.83 -32.45 -5.85
CA ILE A 516 -13.59 -33.69 -5.10
C ILE A 516 -14.42 -34.84 -5.69
N GLY A 517 -15.68 -34.59 -6.07
CA GLY A 517 -16.54 -35.57 -6.74
C GLY A 517 -16.02 -35.99 -8.12
N GLU A 518 -15.27 -35.13 -8.79
CA GLU A 518 -14.59 -35.39 -10.07
C GLU A 518 -13.26 -36.15 -9.91
N GLY A 519 -12.84 -36.43 -8.67
CA GLY A 519 -11.65 -37.23 -8.34
C GLY A 519 -10.47 -36.44 -7.76
N ASP A 520 -10.53 -35.11 -7.73
CA ASP A 520 -9.47 -34.26 -7.17
C ASP A 520 -9.62 -34.07 -5.65
N THR A 521 -9.20 -35.08 -4.90
CA THR A 521 -9.36 -35.14 -3.43
C THR A 521 -8.52 -34.08 -2.70
N PHE A 522 -7.42 -33.59 -3.30
CA PHE A 522 -6.47 -32.68 -2.65
C PHE A 522 -6.50 -31.25 -3.20
N VAL A 523 -7.44 -30.91 -4.09
CA VAL A 523 -7.63 -29.58 -4.69
C VAL A 523 -7.55 -28.40 -3.70
N ALA A 524 -8.08 -28.59 -2.48
CA ALA A 524 -8.06 -27.57 -1.44
C ALA A 524 -6.62 -27.25 -0.96
N PHE A 525 -5.74 -28.25 -0.91
CA PHE A 525 -4.34 -28.06 -0.58
C PHE A 525 -3.59 -27.37 -1.71
N ASP A 526 -3.82 -27.79 -2.96
CA ASP A 526 -3.16 -27.20 -4.12
C ASP A 526 -3.50 -25.71 -4.24
N LYS A 527 -4.79 -25.35 -4.15
CA LYS A 527 -5.24 -23.96 -4.12
C LYS A 527 -4.62 -23.16 -2.97
N TYR A 528 -4.50 -23.74 -1.77
CA TYR A 528 -3.87 -23.06 -0.64
C TYR A 528 -2.37 -22.81 -0.88
N ILE A 529 -1.66 -23.81 -1.40
CA ILE A 529 -0.25 -23.71 -1.75
C ILE A 529 -0.02 -22.66 -2.84
N ASP A 530 -0.87 -22.60 -3.85
CA ASP A 530 -0.76 -21.63 -4.94
C ASP A 530 -0.93 -20.18 -4.43
N ILE A 531 -1.83 -19.95 -3.47
CA ILE A 531 -1.93 -18.65 -2.82
C ILE A 531 -0.71 -18.33 -1.95
N LEU A 532 -0.13 -19.33 -1.26
CA LEU A 532 1.09 -19.11 -0.48
C LEU A 532 2.31 -18.78 -1.35
N LYS A 533 2.41 -19.35 -2.56
CA LYS A 533 3.44 -18.96 -3.53
C LYS A 533 3.25 -17.49 -3.91
N GLY A 534 2.00 -17.10 -4.18
CA GLY A 534 1.66 -15.75 -4.61
C GLY A 534 2.35 -15.37 -5.92
N PRO A 535 2.30 -14.09 -6.32
CA PRO A 535 2.98 -13.64 -7.53
C PRO A 535 4.50 -13.64 -7.33
N ASP A 536 5.23 -13.96 -8.40
CA ASP A 536 6.69 -13.93 -8.43
C ASP A 536 7.24 -12.51 -8.56
N LEU A 537 6.86 -11.60 -7.66
CA LEU A 537 7.31 -10.21 -7.61
C LEU A 537 8.18 -9.94 -6.38
N TYR A 538 9.20 -9.10 -6.51
CA TYR A 538 10.08 -8.74 -5.39
C TYR A 538 9.34 -7.96 -4.29
N SER A 539 8.56 -6.95 -4.68
CA SER A 539 7.74 -6.16 -3.77
C SER A 539 6.56 -5.55 -4.50
N ILE A 540 5.46 -5.35 -3.79
CA ILE A 540 4.25 -4.70 -4.31
C ILE A 540 3.99 -3.49 -3.41
N ASN A 541 4.56 -2.35 -3.78
CA ASN A 541 4.50 -1.07 -3.07
C ASN A 541 4.88 -1.12 -1.57
N ALA A 542 5.61 -2.13 -1.12
CA ALA A 542 6.10 -2.15 0.25
C ALA A 542 7.30 -1.21 0.37
N PHE A 543 7.36 -0.40 1.43
CA PHE A 543 8.53 0.46 1.71
C PHE A 543 9.73 -0.34 2.26
N ASN A 544 10.09 -1.43 1.61
CA ASN A 544 11.11 -2.37 2.06
C ASN A 544 12.42 -2.21 1.28
N PHE A 545 13.39 -3.08 1.59
CA PHE A 545 14.71 -3.04 0.94
C PHE A 545 14.63 -3.28 -0.56
N GLN A 546 13.76 -4.20 -1.01
CA GLN A 546 13.62 -4.51 -2.44
C GLN A 546 13.10 -3.31 -3.24
N ALA A 547 12.07 -2.63 -2.73
CA ALA A 547 11.57 -1.41 -3.36
C ALA A 547 12.61 -0.26 -3.35
N MET A 548 13.50 -0.20 -2.34
CA MET A 548 14.61 0.76 -2.35
C MET A 548 15.58 0.52 -3.52
N LEU A 549 15.76 -0.74 -3.94
CA LEU A 549 16.66 -1.15 -5.02
C LEU A 549 16.03 -1.05 -6.42
N LYS A 550 14.88 -0.37 -6.57
CA LYS A 550 14.07 -0.32 -7.79
C LYS A 550 13.37 -1.62 -8.17
N ASN A 551 13.26 -2.60 -7.27
CA ASN A 551 12.59 -3.88 -7.55
C ASN A 551 11.07 -3.86 -7.24
N ASN A 552 10.40 -2.70 -7.24
CA ASN A 552 8.96 -2.63 -7.03
C ASN A 552 8.21 -3.11 -8.29
N PHE A 553 7.34 -4.11 -8.16
CA PHE A 553 6.66 -4.84 -9.26
C PHE A 553 7.60 -5.51 -10.27
N VAL A 554 8.86 -5.76 -9.90
CA VAL A 554 9.80 -6.50 -10.74
C VAL A 554 9.71 -7.99 -10.45
N GLU A 555 9.80 -8.82 -11.48
CA GLU A 555 9.77 -10.28 -11.36
C GLU A 555 11.01 -10.84 -10.63
N VAL A 556 10.79 -11.83 -9.76
CA VAL A 556 11.85 -12.43 -8.95
C VAL A 556 12.66 -13.41 -9.78
N THR A 557 13.96 -13.16 -9.87
CA THR A 557 14.91 -14.11 -10.48
C THR A 557 15.07 -15.39 -9.65
N VAL A 558 15.38 -16.51 -10.31
CA VAL A 558 15.62 -17.80 -9.62
C VAL A 558 16.72 -17.68 -8.56
N GLN A 559 17.79 -16.94 -8.87
CA GLN A 559 18.91 -16.69 -7.97
C GLN A 559 18.44 -15.96 -6.69
N SER A 560 17.61 -14.92 -6.83
CA SER A 560 17.06 -14.22 -5.68
C SER A 560 16.10 -15.06 -4.85
N LYS A 561 15.31 -15.96 -5.45
CA LYS A 561 14.48 -16.92 -4.69
C LYS A 561 15.35 -17.81 -3.81
N VAL A 562 16.45 -18.34 -4.36
CA VAL A 562 17.38 -19.18 -3.59
C VAL A 562 18.02 -18.41 -2.43
N VAL A 563 18.49 -17.18 -2.68
CA VAL A 563 19.07 -16.32 -1.63
C VAL A 563 18.06 -16.05 -0.52
N ASP A 564 16.81 -15.76 -0.88
CA ASP A 564 15.73 -15.48 0.08
C ASP A 564 15.40 -16.71 0.95
N ILE A 565 15.32 -17.91 0.34
CA ILE A 565 15.12 -19.16 1.09
C ILE A 565 16.27 -19.39 2.09
N ILE A 566 17.52 -19.24 1.66
CA ILE A 566 18.70 -19.40 2.52
C ILE A 566 18.65 -18.38 3.68
N PHE A 567 18.30 -17.13 3.38
CA PHE A 567 18.17 -16.07 4.37
C PHE A 567 17.08 -16.37 5.42
N ILE A 568 15.90 -16.81 4.99
CA ILE A 568 14.81 -17.20 5.88
C ILE A 568 15.24 -18.37 6.77
N VAL A 569 15.83 -19.42 6.19
CA VAL A 569 16.33 -20.59 6.96
C VAL A 569 17.36 -20.16 8.00
N PHE A 570 18.31 -19.29 7.63
CA PHE A 570 19.31 -18.75 8.55
C PHE A 570 18.68 -18.02 9.73
N ILE A 571 17.71 -17.12 9.48
CA ILE A 571 17.01 -16.39 10.56
C ILE A 571 16.26 -17.36 11.48
N LEU A 572 15.58 -18.35 10.91
CA LEU A 572 14.84 -19.34 11.69
C LEU A 572 15.77 -20.14 12.60
N ILE A 573 16.96 -20.53 12.13
CA ILE A 573 17.97 -21.20 12.96
C ILE A 573 18.43 -20.30 14.12
N VAL A 574 18.76 -19.03 13.83
CA VAL A 574 19.19 -18.07 14.85
C VAL A 574 18.10 -17.88 15.91
N PHE A 575 16.85 -17.71 15.49
CA PHE A 575 15.74 -17.46 16.42
C PHE A 575 15.39 -18.72 17.21
N ALA A 576 15.44 -19.90 16.59
CA ALA A 576 15.30 -21.17 17.29
C ALA A 576 16.35 -21.33 18.38
N PHE A 577 17.62 -21.08 18.06
CA PHE A 577 18.72 -21.13 19.04
C PHE A 577 18.50 -20.19 20.22
N VAL A 578 18.14 -18.93 19.95
CA VAL A 578 17.86 -17.92 20.99
C VAL A 578 16.65 -18.34 21.85
N TYR A 579 15.60 -18.87 21.24
CA TYR A 579 14.42 -19.33 21.96
C TYR A 579 14.72 -20.55 22.85
N PHE A 580 15.37 -21.60 22.32
CA PHE A 580 15.70 -22.79 23.11
C PHE A 580 16.69 -22.51 24.25
N LYS A 581 17.56 -21.50 24.08
CA LYS A 581 18.45 -21.01 25.15
C LYS A 581 17.69 -20.27 26.24
N THR A 582 16.72 -19.44 25.88
CA THR A 582 16.01 -18.58 26.83
C THR A 582 14.77 -19.23 27.46
N ARG A 583 14.09 -20.11 26.71
CA ARG A 583 12.88 -20.86 27.08
C ARG A 583 11.75 -19.97 27.60
N ASN A 584 11.73 -18.72 27.16
CA ASN A 584 10.81 -17.70 27.63
C ASN A 584 9.80 -17.36 26.52
N ARG A 585 8.51 -17.49 26.85
CA ARG A 585 7.39 -17.25 25.94
C ARG A 585 7.27 -15.79 25.53
N LEU A 586 7.70 -14.87 26.40
CA LEU A 586 7.76 -13.45 26.07
C LEU A 586 8.88 -13.17 25.07
N ASN A 587 10.02 -13.86 25.20
CA ASN A 587 11.09 -13.77 24.20
C ASN A 587 10.63 -14.37 22.87
N LEU A 588 9.85 -15.47 22.88
CA LEU A 588 9.22 -15.98 21.66
C LEU A 588 8.36 -14.91 20.99
N THR A 589 7.53 -14.18 21.75
CA THR A 589 6.71 -13.10 21.19
C THR A 589 7.57 -11.97 20.57
N ILE A 590 8.70 -11.61 21.18
CA ILE A 590 9.64 -10.63 20.61
C ILE A 590 10.23 -11.20 19.30
N LEU A 591 10.71 -12.44 19.31
CA LEU A 591 11.27 -13.09 18.12
C LEU A 591 10.23 -13.20 16.99
N SER A 592 8.97 -13.49 17.30
CA SER A 592 7.88 -13.54 16.32
C SER A 592 7.62 -12.21 15.64
N SER A 593 7.57 -11.12 16.42
CA SER A 593 7.46 -9.77 15.85
C SER A 593 8.70 -9.42 15.00
N GLY A 594 9.89 -9.77 15.50
CA GLY A 594 11.15 -9.57 14.78
C GLY A 594 11.21 -10.36 13.47
N LEU A 595 10.63 -11.56 13.43
CA LEU A 595 10.62 -12.41 12.24
C LEU A 595 9.83 -11.75 11.12
N ILE A 596 8.59 -11.32 11.42
CA ILE A 596 7.77 -10.58 10.44
C ILE A 596 8.48 -9.32 9.97
N ALA A 597 9.04 -8.52 10.89
CA ALA A 597 9.73 -7.29 10.51
C ALA A 597 10.96 -7.57 9.62
N THR A 598 11.70 -8.65 9.89
CA THR A 598 12.89 -9.01 9.12
C THR A 598 12.53 -9.56 7.74
N ILE A 599 11.58 -10.50 7.67
CA ILE A 599 11.07 -11.04 6.40
C ILE A 599 10.51 -9.89 5.55
N TRP A 600 9.66 -9.05 6.14
CA TRP A 600 9.08 -7.91 5.43
C TRP A 600 10.12 -6.96 4.84
N THR A 601 11.20 -6.71 5.58
CA THR A 601 12.25 -5.77 5.16
C THR A 601 13.08 -6.33 4.01
N PHE A 602 13.42 -7.62 4.02
CA PHE A 602 14.45 -8.18 3.13
C PHE A 602 13.97 -9.23 2.12
N SER A 603 12.86 -9.90 2.39
CA SER A 603 12.34 -11.02 1.58
C SER A 603 11.58 -10.54 0.35
N ASN A 604 11.30 -11.47 -0.57
CA ASN A 604 10.55 -11.23 -1.81
C ASN A 604 9.04 -11.33 -1.57
N ASN A 605 8.22 -10.90 -2.54
CA ASN A 605 6.75 -10.96 -2.50
C ASN A 605 6.13 -10.28 -1.26
N MET A 606 6.71 -9.13 -0.88
CA MET A 606 6.25 -8.37 0.28
C MET A 606 5.28 -7.26 -0.09
N ARG A 607 4.23 -7.12 0.72
CA ARG A 607 3.20 -6.09 0.60
C ARG A 607 3.09 -5.23 1.88
N PRO A 608 2.53 -4.01 1.84
CA PRO A 608 2.39 -3.14 3.01
C PRO A 608 1.65 -3.76 4.20
N GLU A 609 0.68 -4.63 3.95
CA GLU A 609 -0.22 -5.23 4.92
C GLU A 609 0.48 -6.29 5.78
N THR A 610 1.47 -6.97 5.21
CA THR A 610 2.23 -8.04 5.89
C THR A 610 2.90 -7.53 7.18
N LEU A 611 3.40 -6.29 7.20
CA LEU A 611 4.07 -5.71 8.36
C LEU A 611 3.13 -5.42 9.54
N ILE A 612 1.82 -5.27 9.28
CA ILE A 612 0.79 -5.07 10.32
C ILE A 612 0.81 -6.21 11.34
N LEU A 613 1.10 -7.44 10.90
CA LEU A 613 1.14 -8.63 11.76
C LEU A 613 2.24 -8.57 12.84
N SER A 614 3.26 -7.72 12.66
CA SER A 614 4.31 -7.50 13.67
C SER A 614 3.84 -6.61 14.82
N LEU A 615 2.97 -5.62 14.54
CA LEU A 615 2.50 -4.62 15.51
C LEU A 615 1.83 -5.19 16.76
N PRO A 616 0.87 -6.14 16.69
CA PRO A 616 0.22 -6.66 17.90
C PRO A 616 1.22 -7.35 18.82
N LEU A 617 2.14 -8.12 18.25
CA LEU A 617 3.16 -8.85 19.00
C LEU A 617 4.13 -7.88 19.68
N LEU A 618 4.61 -6.88 18.94
CA LEU A 618 5.50 -5.84 19.44
C LEU A 618 4.83 -5.00 20.55
N PHE A 619 3.55 -4.67 20.37
CA PHE A 619 2.77 -3.95 21.37
C PHE A 619 2.64 -4.74 22.67
N MET A 620 2.24 -6.01 22.58
CA MET A 620 2.08 -6.88 23.75
C MET A 620 3.38 -6.96 24.58
N VAL A 621 4.53 -7.16 23.93
CA VAL A 621 5.82 -7.26 24.64
C VAL A 621 6.27 -5.92 25.20
N ALA A 622 6.13 -4.83 24.45
CA ALA A 622 6.51 -3.49 24.90
C ALA A 622 5.73 -3.09 26.15
N VAL A 623 4.42 -3.34 26.16
CA VAL A 623 3.55 -3.04 27.30
C VAL A 623 3.88 -3.95 28.48
N ILE A 624 3.94 -5.28 28.31
CA ILE A 624 4.19 -6.22 29.41
C ILE A 624 5.54 -5.95 30.09
N LEU A 625 6.60 -5.77 29.31
CA LEU A 625 7.96 -5.50 29.83
C LEU A 625 8.11 -4.10 30.41
N LYS A 626 7.23 -3.15 30.05
CA LYS A 626 7.37 -1.72 30.34
C LYS A 626 8.72 -1.17 29.83
N GLU A 627 9.22 -1.73 28.74
CA GLU A 627 10.54 -1.39 28.19
C GLU A 627 10.38 -0.22 27.20
N VAL A 628 11.04 0.89 27.52
CA VAL A 628 10.82 2.17 26.82
C VAL A 628 11.29 2.12 25.38
N ARG A 629 12.39 1.41 25.08
CA ARG A 629 12.94 1.35 23.72
C ARG A 629 12.02 0.52 22.83
N LEU A 630 11.56 -0.66 23.27
CA LEU A 630 10.57 -1.47 22.55
C LEU A 630 9.26 -0.71 22.33
N TYR A 631 8.83 0.11 23.31
CA TYR A 631 7.67 0.99 23.13
C TYR A 631 7.90 2.05 22.03
N ILE A 632 9.12 2.60 21.94
CA ILE A 632 9.45 3.53 20.85
C ILE A 632 9.55 2.81 19.50
N VAL A 633 10.16 1.62 19.45
CA VAL A 633 10.18 0.79 18.22
C VAL A 633 8.74 0.51 17.77
N PHE A 634 7.86 0.15 18.70
CA PHE A 634 6.43 0.00 18.42
C PHE A 634 5.79 1.26 17.83
N ALA A 635 6.03 2.43 18.43
CA ALA A 635 5.45 3.68 17.96
C ALA A 635 5.94 4.03 16.55
N LEU A 636 7.24 3.85 16.28
CA LEU A 636 7.85 4.09 14.97
C LEU A 636 7.31 3.14 13.90
N TYR A 637 7.23 1.83 14.20
CA TYR A 637 6.64 0.87 13.28
C TYR A 637 5.15 1.14 13.04
N SER A 638 4.40 1.55 14.07
CA SER A 638 2.98 1.88 13.91
C SER A 638 2.77 3.06 12.96
N ALA A 639 3.59 4.11 13.10
CA ALA A 639 3.54 5.26 12.20
C ALA A 639 4.02 4.88 10.78
N PHE A 640 5.07 4.08 10.67
CA PHE A 640 5.61 3.62 9.40
C PHE A 640 4.62 2.75 8.62
N VAL A 641 3.98 1.79 9.29
CA VAL A 641 2.95 0.91 8.70
C VAL A 641 1.74 1.73 8.27
N PHE A 642 1.28 2.68 9.10
CA PHE A 642 0.23 3.63 8.72
C PHE A 642 0.61 4.39 7.45
N THR A 643 1.79 5.01 7.42
CA THR A 643 2.24 5.80 6.28
C THR A 643 2.32 4.97 5.01
N ASN A 644 2.87 3.75 5.05
CA ASN A 644 2.96 2.88 3.89
C ASN A 644 1.58 2.48 3.36
N ASN A 645 0.72 1.92 4.22
CA ASN A 645 -0.62 1.46 3.80
C ASN A 645 -1.50 2.63 3.31
N SER A 646 -1.51 3.76 4.04
CA SER A 646 -2.27 4.93 3.61
C SER A 646 -1.73 5.55 2.33
N TYR A 647 -0.42 5.53 2.09
CA TYR A 647 0.14 5.99 0.82
C TYR A 647 -0.37 5.12 -0.33
N VAL A 648 -0.32 3.81 -0.16
CA VAL A 648 -0.80 2.87 -1.17
C VAL A 648 -2.29 3.04 -1.43
N TYR A 649 -3.12 3.08 -0.39
CA TYR A 649 -4.57 3.14 -0.57
C TYR A 649 -5.14 4.50 -0.91
N LEU A 650 -4.45 5.61 -0.60
CA LEU A 650 -4.98 6.97 -0.79
C LEU A 650 -4.20 7.82 -1.80
N ILE A 651 -2.99 7.41 -2.20
CA ILE A 651 -2.13 8.18 -3.10
C ILE A 651 -1.68 7.36 -4.31
N ALA A 652 -1.32 6.09 -4.15
CA ALA A 652 -1.15 5.22 -5.32
C ALA A 652 -2.52 4.86 -5.91
N GLY A 653 -3.45 4.42 -5.06
CA GLY A 653 -4.79 3.98 -5.46
C GLY A 653 -4.80 2.53 -5.95
N TYR A 654 -5.98 2.05 -6.31
CA TYR A 654 -6.21 0.71 -6.84
C TYR A 654 -7.38 0.71 -7.83
N ASP A 655 -7.37 -0.22 -8.76
CA ASP A 655 -8.42 -0.46 -9.76
C ASP A 655 -8.88 -1.93 -9.73
N SER A 656 -9.61 -2.36 -10.74
CA SER A 656 -10.04 -3.75 -10.91
C SER A 656 -8.88 -4.73 -11.09
N ASN A 657 -7.73 -4.26 -11.57
CA ASN A 657 -6.54 -5.07 -11.87
C ASN A 657 -5.58 -5.14 -10.66
N GLY A 658 -5.71 -4.22 -9.70
CA GLY A 658 -5.02 -4.28 -8.42
C GLY A 658 -4.52 -2.91 -7.97
N VAL A 659 -3.45 -2.90 -7.18
CA VAL A 659 -2.83 -1.67 -6.68
C VAL A 659 -1.98 -1.04 -7.78
N ALA A 660 -2.12 0.26 -7.99
CA ALA A 660 -1.27 0.99 -8.92
C ALA A 660 0.19 1.02 -8.45
N GLN A 661 1.14 0.79 -9.35
CA GLN A 661 2.57 0.84 -9.04
C GLN A 661 3.01 2.26 -8.66
N ILE A 662 3.75 2.41 -7.56
CA ILE A 662 4.38 3.68 -7.21
C ILE A 662 5.56 3.92 -8.16
N SER A 663 5.44 4.98 -8.97
CA SER A 663 6.51 5.42 -9.89
C SER A 663 7.76 5.90 -9.13
N TYR A 664 8.93 5.68 -9.73
CA TYR A 664 10.19 6.27 -9.30
C TYR A 664 10.48 7.62 -9.99
N SER A 665 9.74 7.99 -11.04
CA SER A 665 9.90 9.27 -11.71
C SER A 665 9.31 10.38 -10.83
N ASN A 666 10.13 11.39 -10.52
CA ASN A 666 9.76 12.53 -9.65
C ASN A 666 9.22 12.15 -8.26
N ASN A 667 9.47 10.92 -7.79
CA ASN A 667 9.00 10.45 -6.49
C ASN A 667 10.08 9.63 -5.78
N ALA A 668 10.56 10.16 -4.66
CA ALA A 668 11.62 9.55 -3.87
C ALA A 668 11.12 8.65 -2.73
N ILE A 669 9.80 8.42 -2.61
CA ILE A 669 9.21 7.82 -1.41
C ILE A 669 9.74 6.42 -1.12
N LEU A 670 9.88 5.58 -2.15
CA LEU A 670 10.37 4.20 -2.00
C LEU A 670 11.84 4.16 -1.55
N TYR A 671 12.68 5.10 -2.03
CA TYR A 671 14.08 5.19 -1.56
C TYR A 671 14.14 5.64 -0.10
N VAL A 672 13.41 6.70 0.24
CA VAL A 672 13.48 7.33 1.57
C VAL A 672 12.92 6.40 2.64
N PHE A 673 11.73 5.83 2.42
CA PHE A 673 11.11 4.93 3.39
C PHE A 673 11.72 3.53 3.34
N GLY A 674 12.27 3.09 2.20
CA GLY A 674 13.12 1.90 2.13
C GLY A 674 14.38 2.03 2.98
N ALA A 675 15.09 3.15 2.91
CA ALA A 675 16.24 3.42 3.79
C ALA A 675 15.83 3.52 5.27
N PHE A 676 14.67 4.12 5.54
CA PHE A 676 14.15 4.21 6.90
C PHE A 676 13.78 2.85 7.49
N SER A 677 13.23 1.92 6.69
CA SER A 677 12.94 0.55 7.14
C SER A 677 14.20 -0.19 7.56
N LEU A 678 15.32 -0.02 6.84
CA LEU A 678 16.63 -0.56 7.23
C LEU A 678 17.08 -0.02 8.60
N VAL A 679 16.91 1.27 8.86
CA VAL A 679 17.23 1.86 10.16
C VAL A 679 16.34 1.29 11.26
N LEU A 680 15.04 1.14 11.00
CA LEU A 680 14.08 0.58 11.96
C LEU A 680 14.39 -0.86 12.32
N ILE A 681 14.73 -1.72 11.35
CA ILE A 681 15.04 -3.11 11.63
C ILE A 681 16.33 -3.24 12.43
N VAL A 682 17.35 -2.42 12.14
CA VAL A 682 18.60 -2.38 12.92
C VAL A 682 18.34 -1.96 14.36
N ILE A 683 17.54 -0.90 14.58
CA ILE A 683 17.13 -0.49 15.94
C ILE A 683 16.43 -1.63 16.65
N TYR A 684 15.50 -2.30 15.98
CA TYR A 684 14.77 -3.40 16.60
C TYR A 684 15.71 -4.55 16.98
N ILE A 685 16.58 -5.00 16.08
CA ILE A 685 17.54 -6.07 16.36
C ILE A 685 18.42 -5.72 17.57
N ILE A 686 18.95 -4.49 17.64
CA ILE A 686 19.77 -4.02 18.77
C ILE A 686 18.98 -4.06 20.08
N VAL A 687 17.75 -3.55 20.09
CA VAL A 687 16.90 -3.52 21.29
C VAL A 687 16.50 -4.93 21.71
N ALA A 688 16.12 -5.79 20.76
CA ALA A 688 15.77 -7.18 21.03
C ALA A 688 16.97 -7.96 21.58
N TYR A 689 18.15 -7.79 21.00
CA TYR A 689 19.39 -8.38 21.50
C TYR A 689 19.69 -7.92 22.94
N ASP A 690 19.56 -6.62 23.21
CA ASP A 690 19.78 -6.07 24.54
C ASP A 690 18.81 -6.64 25.58
N VAL A 691 17.53 -6.76 25.23
CA VAL A 691 16.49 -7.26 26.14
C VAL A 691 16.63 -8.77 26.36
N ILE A 692 16.86 -9.55 25.29
CA ILE A 692 16.85 -11.02 25.34
C ILE A 692 18.19 -11.58 25.80
N VAL A 693 19.30 -11.10 25.22
CA VAL A 693 20.64 -11.67 25.40
C VAL A 693 21.38 -10.94 26.52
N ASN A 694 21.51 -9.61 26.42
CA ASN A 694 22.21 -8.82 27.44
C ASN A 694 21.39 -8.64 28.72
N LYS A 695 20.09 -8.95 28.69
CA LYS A 695 19.13 -8.71 29.79
C LYS A 695 19.14 -7.26 30.30
N LYS A 696 19.46 -6.31 29.42
CA LYS A 696 19.46 -4.87 29.70
C LYS A 696 18.09 -4.31 29.37
N VAL A 697 17.30 -4.01 30.39
CA VAL A 697 15.94 -3.48 30.26
C VAL A 697 15.92 -2.03 30.74
N VAL A 698 15.38 -1.12 29.93
CA VAL A 698 15.15 0.27 30.33
C VAL A 698 13.67 0.43 30.67
N LEU A 699 13.36 0.35 31.96
CA LEU A 699 11.97 0.42 32.44
C LEU A 699 11.41 1.84 32.36
N GLN A 700 10.14 1.93 32.01
CA GLN A 700 9.36 3.16 32.06
C GLN A 700 9.30 3.68 33.51
N LYS A 701 9.54 4.97 33.69
CA LYS A 701 9.59 5.60 35.01
C LYS A 701 8.27 6.31 35.37
N PRO A 702 7.89 6.33 36.66
CA PRO A 702 6.74 7.10 37.12
C PRO A 702 6.99 8.61 37.02
N ILE A 703 5.94 9.37 36.72
CA ILE A 703 5.96 10.84 36.68
C ILE A 703 5.05 11.40 37.79
N ASN A 704 5.66 12.04 38.78
CA ASN A 704 4.95 12.58 39.96
C ASN A 704 4.47 14.04 39.76
N THR A 705 4.92 14.73 38.72
CA THR A 705 4.57 16.14 38.43
C THR A 705 3.21 16.27 37.77
N LYS A 706 2.48 17.38 37.99
CA LYS A 706 1.20 17.70 37.30
C LYS A 706 1.36 17.81 35.77
N TYR A 707 0.30 17.52 35.01
CA TYR A 707 0.35 17.40 33.54
C TYR A 707 0.82 18.69 32.87
N GLY A 708 0.19 19.82 33.18
CA GLY A 708 0.56 21.12 32.60
C GLY A 708 2.00 21.53 32.90
N VAL A 709 2.49 21.23 34.12
CA VAL A 709 3.89 21.53 34.51
C VAL A 709 4.88 20.64 33.76
N TYR A 710 4.57 19.35 33.62
CA TYR A 710 5.42 18.41 32.89
C TYR A 710 5.48 18.77 31.39
N ILE A 711 4.34 19.02 30.77
CA ILE A 711 4.23 19.40 29.35
C ILE A 711 4.94 20.75 29.11
N SER A 712 4.74 21.76 29.97
CA SER A 712 5.42 23.06 29.85
C SER A 712 6.94 22.94 29.97
N ARG A 713 7.44 22.10 30.88
CA ARG A 713 8.88 21.85 31.01
C ARG A 713 9.45 21.16 29.78
N ILE A 714 8.74 20.17 29.25
CA ILE A 714 9.19 19.44 28.07
C ILE A 714 9.08 20.28 26.80
N SER A 715 8.01 21.04 26.61
CA SER A 715 7.88 21.92 25.44
C SER A 715 9.00 22.96 25.41
N LYS A 716 9.36 23.54 26.57
CA LYS A 716 10.55 24.39 26.70
C LYS A 716 11.84 23.66 26.32
N ASN A 717 12.05 22.45 26.84
CA ASN A 717 13.25 21.66 26.54
C ASN A 717 13.31 21.21 25.06
N ILE A 718 12.18 20.87 24.45
CA ILE A 718 12.09 20.52 23.02
C ILE A 718 12.37 21.76 22.19
N LEU A 719 11.76 22.92 22.49
CA LEU A 719 12.05 24.18 21.78
C LEU A 719 13.54 24.53 21.84
N ILE A 720 14.18 24.37 22.99
CA ILE A 720 15.62 24.57 23.16
C ILE A 720 16.42 23.52 22.36
N SER A 721 16.01 22.25 22.38
CA SER A 721 16.69 21.19 21.63
C SER A 721 16.51 21.32 20.12
N PHE A 722 15.35 21.81 19.66
CA PHE A 722 15.03 22.03 18.26
C PHE A 722 15.77 23.26 17.73
N SER A 723 15.88 24.33 18.52
CA SER A 723 16.72 25.49 18.16
C SER A 723 18.21 25.13 18.10
N ASN A 724 18.68 24.29 19.03
CA ASN A 724 20.04 23.77 19.01
C ASN A 724 20.27 22.80 17.86
N PHE A 725 19.33 21.90 17.58
CA PHE A 725 19.41 20.99 16.43
C PHE A 725 19.41 21.76 15.12
N TYR A 726 18.50 22.72 14.94
CA TYR A 726 18.43 23.61 13.78
C TYR A 726 19.76 24.34 13.55
N LYS A 727 20.40 24.85 14.62
CA LYS A 727 21.75 25.45 14.52
C LYS A 727 22.81 24.44 14.09
N ILE A 728 22.78 23.22 14.63
CA ILE A 728 23.71 22.14 14.26
C ILE A 728 23.49 21.69 12.82
N SER A 729 22.24 21.48 12.38
CA SER A 729 21.94 21.07 11.01
C SER A 729 22.21 22.19 10.00
N LEU A 730 22.04 23.46 10.36
CA LEU A 730 22.53 24.58 9.53
C LEU A 730 24.06 24.60 9.40
N ALA A 731 24.78 24.30 10.48
CA ALA A 731 26.23 24.20 10.45
C ALA A 731 26.68 23.02 9.58
N TRP A 732 26.02 21.87 9.72
CA TRP A 732 26.27 20.68 8.91
C TRP A 732 25.94 20.90 7.42
N LEU A 733 24.82 21.56 7.10
CA LEU A 733 24.46 21.92 5.72
C LEU A 733 25.44 22.91 5.11
N LYS A 734 25.97 23.85 5.91
CA LYS A 734 27.04 24.75 5.47
C LYS A 734 28.32 23.96 5.19
N GLU A 735 28.79 23.11 6.10
CA GLU A 735 29.96 22.25 5.90
C GLU A 735 29.81 21.34 4.68
N LEU A 736 28.64 20.73 4.48
CA LEU A 736 28.34 19.90 3.32
C LEU A 736 28.33 20.71 2.03
N SER A 737 27.80 21.94 2.06
CA SER A 737 27.86 22.85 0.91
C SER A 737 29.29 23.31 0.58
N PHE A 738 30.15 23.47 1.59
CA PHE A 738 31.57 23.76 1.41
C PHE A 738 32.31 22.56 0.84
N ALA A 739 32.10 21.36 1.39
CA ALA A 739 32.69 20.12 0.89
C ALA A 739 32.31 19.84 -0.58
N ILE A 740 31.04 20.04 -0.95
CA ILE A 740 30.59 19.91 -2.34
C ILE A 740 31.24 20.97 -3.24
N LYS A 741 31.40 22.20 -2.75
CA LYS A 741 32.10 23.26 -3.49
C LYS A 741 33.56 22.90 -3.73
N ASP A 742 34.24 22.38 -2.71
CA ASP A 742 35.65 21.99 -2.78
C ASP A 742 35.83 20.80 -3.72
N ASP A 743 34.92 19.82 -3.72
CA ASP A 743 34.95 18.67 -4.63
C ASP A 743 34.67 19.07 -6.09
N ILE A 744 33.80 20.07 -6.31
CA ILE A 744 33.60 20.69 -7.63
C ILE A 744 34.85 21.47 -8.08
N LEU A 745 35.55 22.15 -7.17
CA LEU A 745 36.78 22.87 -7.47
C LEU A 745 37.93 21.90 -7.76
N GLU A 746 38.05 20.82 -7.00
CA GLU A 746 39.08 19.79 -7.18
C GLU A 746 38.86 19.01 -8.49
N SER A 747 37.61 18.68 -8.83
CA SER A 747 37.28 18.06 -10.13
C SER A 747 37.51 19.00 -11.32
N LYS A 748 37.26 20.31 -11.16
CA LYS A 748 37.63 21.32 -12.17
C LYS A 748 39.15 21.46 -12.30
N ALA A 749 39.89 21.47 -11.19
CA ALA A 749 41.35 21.52 -11.19
C ALA A 749 41.95 20.30 -11.91
N LYS A 750 41.49 19.09 -11.58
CA LYS A 750 41.90 17.84 -12.27
C LYS A 750 41.58 17.86 -13.77
N ARG A 751 40.44 18.46 -14.19
CA ARG A 751 40.12 18.64 -15.62
C ARG A 751 41.04 19.64 -16.32
N ILE A 752 41.47 20.69 -15.63
CA ILE A 752 42.42 21.68 -16.17
C ILE A 752 43.81 21.06 -16.26
N GLU A 753 44.23 20.30 -15.26
CA GLU A 753 45.51 19.58 -15.23
C GLU A 753 45.57 18.54 -16.34
N LYS A 754 44.52 17.72 -16.51
CA LYS A 754 44.41 16.76 -17.61
C LYS A 754 44.40 17.42 -18.99
N LYS A 755 43.86 18.64 -19.11
CA LYS A 755 43.97 19.46 -20.33
C LYS A 755 45.40 19.96 -20.56
N LYS A 756 46.11 20.39 -19.52
CA LYS A 756 47.51 20.82 -19.60
C LYS A 756 48.43 19.66 -19.97
N ASP A 757 48.20 18.47 -19.42
CA ASP A 757 48.95 17.26 -19.76
C ASP A 757 48.69 16.88 -21.23
N SER A 758 47.44 16.94 -21.70
CA SER A 758 47.14 16.68 -23.12
C SER A 758 47.75 17.71 -24.10
N ILE A 759 48.01 18.94 -23.63
CA ILE A 759 48.69 19.97 -24.41
C ILE A 759 50.20 19.70 -24.41
N ARG A 760 50.80 19.38 -23.25
CA ARG A 760 52.22 18.96 -23.17
C ARG A 760 52.51 17.72 -23.99
N ASP A 761 51.62 16.73 -23.98
CA ASP A 761 51.78 15.51 -24.78
C ASP A 761 51.74 15.84 -26.28
N LYS A 762 50.87 16.78 -26.71
CA LYS A 762 50.83 17.28 -28.09
C LYS A 762 52.08 18.07 -28.47
N ASP A 763 52.57 18.95 -27.61
CA ASP A 763 53.78 19.72 -27.86
C ASP A 763 54.99 18.78 -27.95
N SER A 764 55.08 17.75 -27.10
CA SER A 764 56.13 16.72 -27.18
C SER A 764 56.04 15.82 -28.42
N TYR A 765 54.83 15.65 -28.97
CA TYR A 765 54.61 14.91 -30.21
C TYR A 765 55.05 15.72 -31.42
N ASN A 766 54.71 17.02 -31.45
CA ASN A 766 55.15 17.94 -32.50
C ASN A 766 56.67 18.13 -32.48
N GLU A 767 57.29 18.22 -31.30
CA GLU A 767 58.75 18.33 -31.15
C GLU A 767 59.45 17.03 -31.60
N LYS A 768 58.80 15.86 -31.46
CA LYS A 768 59.29 14.60 -32.04
C LYS A 768 59.11 14.54 -33.55
N GLU A 769 58.01 15.04 -34.10
CA GLU A 769 57.80 15.11 -35.55
C GLU A 769 58.77 16.08 -36.23
N GLU A 770 59.08 17.23 -35.61
CA GLU A 770 60.13 18.15 -36.11
C GLU A 770 61.53 17.51 -36.06
N ASN A 771 61.87 16.78 -35.00
CA ASN A 771 63.16 16.07 -34.92
C ASN A 771 63.25 14.90 -35.91
N ILE A 772 62.14 14.23 -36.23
CA ILE A 772 62.08 13.17 -37.25
C ILE A 772 62.19 13.78 -38.66
N ALA A 773 61.57 14.93 -38.91
CA ALA A 773 61.71 15.66 -40.17
C ALA A 773 63.15 16.17 -40.40
N GLU A 774 63.86 16.60 -39.36
CA GLU A 774 65.29 16.97 -39.45
C GLU A 774 66.24 15.76 -39.63
N GLU A 775 65.83 14.55 -39.23
CA GLU A 775 66.58 13.31 -39.49
C GLU A 775 66.31 12.75 -40.90
N GLU A 776 65.10 12.88 -41.44
CA GLU A 776 64.78 12.48 -42.83
C GLU A 776 65.42 13.41 -43.88
N GLU A 777 65.74 14.67 -43.54
CA GLU A 777 66.50 15.56 -44.42
C GLU A 777 68.01 15.23 -44.49
N LYS A 778 68.48 14.21 -43.74
CA LYS A 778 69.87 13.74 -43.70
C LYS A 778 70.00 12.24 -43.96
N GLN A 779 69.49 11.74 -45.09
CA GLN A 779 69.98 10.48 -45.64
C GLN A 779 70.05 10.52 -47.18
N PRO A 780 71.17 10.08 -47.80
CA PRO A 780 71.44 10.29 -49.22
C PRO A 780 70.78 9.24 -50.12
N ASP A 781 70.44 9.67 -51.34
CA ASP A 781 69.95 8.86 -52.45
C ASP A 781 70.84 7.64 -52.76
N ASP A 782 70.23 6.46 -52.87
CA ASP A 782 70.77 5.30 -53.58
C ASP A 782 69.67 4.67 -54.49
N ASP A 783 69.90 4.83 -55.79
CA ASP A 783 69.28 4.34 -57.05
C ASP A 783 68.21 3.22 -57.07
N ASN A 784 67.03 3.53 -57.65
CA ASN A 784 66.51 3.00 -58.95
C ASN A 784 65.17 3.62 -59.35
#